data_AF-A0A8T0TXN6-F1
#
_entry.id   AF-A0A8T0TXN6-F1
#
_cell.length_a   1.000
_cell.length_b   1.000
_cell.length_c   1.000
_cell.angle_alpha   90.00
_cell.angle_beta   90.00
_cell.angle_gamma   90.00
#
_symmetry.space_group_name_H-M   'P 1'
#
loop_
_entity.id
_entity.type
_entity.pdbx_description
1 polymer ?
#
loop_
_entity_poly.entity_id
_entity_poly.type
_entity_poly.pdbx_seq_one_letter_code
_entity_poly.pdbx_strand_id
1 'polypeptide(L)'
;MGAAQLVAWFLALAAAAGAAVSAAGARPSEVALGALFTYDSTIGRAARLAIELAVDDVNADGTVLAGTKLSLKSRDTNCSAFLGTVEAFQLMEENVVAVIGPQSSGIGHVISHVANELHVPLLSFAATDPALAALEYPYFLRTTISDYFQMNAVASIVDYYQWKRVTAIYVDDDYGRGGVSALGDALATKRAIISYKAAIPPNSNADVISDVLVRANMMESRVMVVHVNPDTGKRIFSAANKLQMVASGYVWIVTDWLAAVLDSSASRDLKDMSHIQGLIVLRQHTPESDAKNKFISKWNTMARNRSVTSGLNSYGFYAYDSVWTVARAIDQFLDSGQQINFSTDPRLHDSNGNTLRLSTLKIFDGGEQMLQQLLLTNFTGVTGPVQFGSDRNLVRPAYDILNVGGSGSRLIGYWSNHSGLSIAAPEILYQKPPNTSAQQLYNVLWPGDSTTMPRGWVFRNNGQALRVGVPNKASFKDLVSSRGPGNVTGYCIDVFNTAIKLLPYPVPVQFVTIGDGTKNPSYIGIVSMVAANTLDAAVGDFAIVRNGTAISEYTQPYVEAGLVIVAPVKQTPPSAWAFLKPFTLEMWCVTGALFILVGVVVWLLEHRINEDFRGSPRRQVITIIWFSFSTMFTAHRENILSALGRSTQELQGLIV
;
A
#
# COMPACT_ATOMS: atom_id res chain seq x y z
N MET A 1 -60.16 25.32 -58.62
CA MET A 1 -58.81 24.88 -59.04
C MET A 1 -58.97 23.53 -59.73
N GLY A 2 -58.67 23.48 -61.03
CA GLY A 2 -58.95 22.31 -61.87
C GLY A 2 -57.97 21.16 -61.62
N ALA A 3 -58.41 19.93 -61.89
CA ALA A 3 -57.63 18.70 -61.67
C ALA A 3 -56.21 18.73 -62.28
N ALA A 4 -55.99 19.52 -63.34
CA ALA A 4 -54.67 19.74 -63.93
C ALA A 4 -53.67 20.46 -63.00
N GLN A 5 -54.13 21.37 -62.13
CA GLN A 5 -53.25 22.05 -61.17
C GLN A 5 -52.84 21.13 -60.01
N LEU A 6 -53.70 20.20 -59.59
CA LEU A 6 -53.36 19.22 -58.55
C LEU A 6 -52.34 18.19 -59.06
N VAL A 7 -52.44 17.75 -60.31
CA VAL A 7 -51.45 16.85 -60.92
C VAL A 7 -50.09 17.55 -61.11
N ALA A 8 -50.08 18.82 -61.50
CA ALA A 8 -48.84 19.61 -61.61
C ALA A 8 -48.17 19.80 -60.24
N TRP A 9 -48.94 20.02 -59.17
CA TRP A 9 -48.40 20.10 -57.81
C TRP A 9 -47.88 18.75 -57.31
N PHE A 10 -48.57 17.64 -57.60
CA PHE A 10 -48.09 16.30 -57.24
C PHE A 10 -46.83 15.89 -58.01
N LEU A 11 -46.71 16.24 -59.29
CA LEU A 11 -45.51 16.01 -60.09
C LEU A 11 -44.35 16.91 -59.66
N ALA A 12 -44.61 18.16 -59.25
CA ALA A 12 -43.59 19.05 -58.70
C ALA A 12 -43.11 18.58 -57.32
N LEU A 13 -44.01 18.07 -56.46
CA LEU A 13 -43.65 17.46 -55.17
C LEU A 13 -42.93 16.12 -55.34
N ALA A 14 -43.28 15.31 -56.34
CA ALA A 14 -42.57 14.07 -56.66
C ALA A 14 -41.19 14.34 -57.29
N ALA A 15 -41.05 15.40 -58.09
CA ALA A 15 -39.76 15.84 -58.63
C ALA A 15 -38.88 16.48 -57.54
N ALA A 16 -39.46 17.24 -56.60
CA ALA A 16 -38.76 17.76 -55.44
C ALA A 16 -38.37 16.66 -54.43
N ALA A 17 -39.22 15.63 -54.26
CA ALA A 17 -38.90 14.44 -53.48
C ALA A 17 -37.85 13.55 -54.18
N GLY A 18 -37.89 13.46 -55.51
CA GLY A 18 -36.87 12.77 -56.31
C GLY A 18 -35.53 13.49 -56.33
N ALA A 19 -35.52 14.82 -56.26
CA ALA A 19 -34.31 15.63 -56.12
C ALA A 19 -33.76 15.65 -54.67
N ALA A 20 -34.62 15.51 -53.66
CA ALA A 20 -34.21 15.40 -52.26
C ALA A 20 -33.58 14.04 -51.90
N VAL A 21 -33.81 13.01 -52.73
CA VAL A 21 -33.21 11.66 -52.55
C VAL A 21 -31.87 11.52 -53.31
N SER A 22 -31.43 12.54 -54.08
CA SER A 22 -30.18 12.51 -54.85
C SER A 22 -29.04 13.38 -54.29
N ALA A 23 -29.10 13.75 -53.01
CA ALA A 23 -28.01 14.43 -52.31
C ALA A 23 -27.33 13.53 -51.26
N ALA A 24 -27.17 12.23 -51.54
CA ALA A 24 -26.13 11.46 -50.89
C ALA A 24 -24.80 11.98 -51.45
N GLY A 25 -24.11 12.84 -50.70
CA GLY A 25 -22.81 13.38 -51.10
C GLY A 25 -21.88 12.25 -51.54
N ALA A 26 -21.24 12.40 -52.69
CA ALA A 26 -20.31 11.39 -53.18
C ALA A 26 -19.22 11.15 -52.13
N ARG A 27 -18.93 9.88 -51.82
CA ARG A 27 -17.84 9.51 -50.92
C ARG A 27 -16.53 10.17 -51.40
N PRO A 28 -15.70 10.70 -50.49
CA PRO A 28 -14.43 11.28 -50.87
C PRO A 28 -13.53 10.22 -51.51
N SER A 29 -12.76 10.59 -52.53
CA SER A 29 -11.85 9.65 -53.20
C SER A 29 -10.68 9.22 -52.31
N GLU A 30 -10.30 10.06 -51.35
CA GLU A 30 -9.18 9.84 -50.43
C GLU A 30 -9.48 10.46 -49.06
N VAL A 31 -9.05 9.79 -47.99
CA VAL A 31 -9.14 10.27 -46.61
C VAL A 31 -7.79 10.11 -45.93
N ALA A 32 -7.30 11.19 -45.31
CA ALA A 32 -6.00 11.23 -44.65
C ALA A 32 -6.07 10.74 -43.19
N LEU A 33 -5.27 9.73 -42.88
CA LEU A 33 -5.01 9.19 -41.55
C LEU A 33 -3.64 9.65 -41.07
N GLY A 34 -3.56 10.25 -39.89
CA GLY A 34 -2.29 10.61 -39.26
C GLY A 34 -1.67 9.44 -38.51
N ALA A 35 -0.35 9.37 -38.46
CA ALA A 35 0.38 8.50 -37.54
C ALA A 35 1.58 9.22 -36.92
N LEU A 36 1.67 9.15 -35.59
CA LEU A 36 2.65 9.90 -34.81
C LEU A 36 3.32 8.98 -33.78
N PHE A 37 4.57 8.60 -34.01
CA PHE A 37 5.31 7.72 -33.09
C PHE A 37 6.81 7.77 -33.39
N THR A 38 7.65 7.12 -32.58
CA THR A 38 9.10 7.12 -32.84
C THR A 38 9.47 5.94 -33.73
N TYR A 39 10.01 6.18 -34.92
CA TYR A 39 10.33 5.09 -35.85
C TYR A 39 11.44 4.18 -35.35
N ASP A 40 12.54 4.75 -34.84
CA ASP A 40 13.67 3.98 -34.35
C ASP A 40 13.57 3.68 -32.85
N SER A 41 12.56 2.89 -32.49
CA SER A 41 12.41 2.35 -31.13
C SER A 41 11.95 0.89 -31.18
N THR A 42 12.09 0.16 -30.07
CA THR A 42 11.61 -1.25 -29.98
C THR A 42 10.13 -1.36 -30.37
N ILE A 43 9.30 -0.44 -29.87
CA ILE A 43 7.86 -0.38 -30.16
C ILE A 43 7.62 0.09 -31.59
N GLY A 44 8.25 1.20 -31.98
CA GLY A 44 8.01 1.85 -33.25
C GLY A 44 8.44 1.07 -34.49
N ARG A 45 9.54 0.31 -34.42
CA ARG A 45 9.95 -0.54 -35.55
C ARG A 45 8.92 -1.62 -35.87
N ALA A 46 8.29 -2.20 -34.84
CA ALA A 46 7.20 -3.16 -35.01
C ALA A 46 5.91 -2.47 -35.49
N ALA A 47 5.53 -1.35 -34.85
CA ALA A 47 4.32 -0.60 -35.15
C ALA A 47 4.32 0.00 -36.56
N ARG A 48 5.47 0.50 -37.05
CA ARG A 48 5.57 1.11 -38.39
C ARG A 48 5.12 0.16 -39.49
N LEU A 49 5.74 -1.03 -39.54
CA LEU A 49 5.39 -2.03 -40.53
C LEU A 49 3.96 -2.52 -40.33
N ALA A 50 3.49 -2.63 -39.08
CA ALA A 50 2.11 -3.03 -38.80
C ALA A 50 1.08 -2.01 -39.33
N ILE A 51 1.29 -0.71 -39.10
CA ILE A 51 0.41 0.37 -39.60
C ILE A 51 0.40 0.39 -41.13
N GLU A 52 1.58 0.31 -41.77
CA GLU A 52 1.68 0.28 -43.23
C GLU A 52 0.92 -0.92 -43.81
N LEU A 53 1.09 -2.12 -43.23
CA LEU A 53 0.36 -3.31 -43.67
C LEU A 53 -1.15 -3.23 -43.43
N ALA A 54 -1.58 -2.59 -42.34
CA ALA A 54 -3.00 -2.39 -42.05
C ALA A 54 -3.65 -1.45 -43.08
N VAL A 55 -2.98 -0.36 -43.46
CA VAL A 55 -3.46 0.55 -44.51
C VAL A 55 -3.54 -0.16 -45.86
N ASP A 56 -2.56 -1.00 -46.19
CA ASP A 56 -2.59 -1.83 -47.40
C ASP A 56 -3.76 -2.83 -47.38
N ASP A 57 -4.00 -3.49 -46.24
CA ASP A 57 -5.10 -4.45 -46.08
C ASP A 57 -6.48 -3.78 -46.16
N VAL A 58 -6.65 -2.63 -45.51
CA VAL A 58 -7.89 -1.85 -45.56
C VAL A 58 -8.19 -1.41 -47.00
N ASN A 59 -7.20 -0.88 -47.71
CA ASN A 59 -7.38 -0.43 -49.09
C ASN A 59 -7.61 -1.58 -50.09
N ALA A 60 -7.20 -2.81 -49.74
CA ALA A 60 -7.42 -4.01 -50.54
C ALA A 60 -8.77 -4.69 -50.25
N ASP A 61 -9.38 -4.39 -49.10
CA ASP A 61 -10.66 -4.95 -48.69
C ASP A 61 -11.83 -4.18 -49.32
N GLY A 62 -12.52 -4.79 -50.28
CA GLY A 62 -13.67 -4.17 -50.94
C GLY A 62 -14.91 -3.99 -50.05
N THR A 63 -14.89 -4.52 -48.82
CA THR A 63 -16.01 -4.41 -47.86
C THR A 63 -15.93 -3.21 -46.93
N VAL A 64 -14.76 -2.58 -46.81
CA VAL A 64 -14.53 -1.42 -45.92
C VAL A 64 -14.01 -0.26 -46.76
N LEU A 65 -14.56 0.94 -46.58
CA LEU A 65 -14.18 2.15 -47.33
C LEU A 65 -14.31 1.98 -48.85
N ALA A 66 -15.33 1.25 -49.31
CA ALA A 66 -15.59 1.06 -50.74
C ALA A 66 -15.64 2.40 -51.50
N GLY A 67 -14.73 2.58 -52.46
CA GLY A 67 -14.60 3.80 -53.27
C GLY A 67 -13.78 4.93 -52.65
N THR A 68 -13.24 4.75 -51.44
CA THR A 68 -12.44 5.75 -50.72
C THR A 68 -11.08 5.16 -50.34
N LYS A 69 -10.00 5.79 -50.78
CA LYS A 69 -8.64 5.36 -50.42
C LYS A 69 -8.22 5.95 -49.06
N LEU A 70 -7.77 5.11 -48.14
CA LEU A 70 -7.12 5.56 -46.90
C LEU A 70 -5.66 5.91 -47.18
N SER A 71 -5.25 7.15 -46.93
CA SER A 71 -3.86 7.58 -47.09
C SER A 71 -3.18 7.90 -45.75
N LEU A 72 -1.94 7.44 -45.60
CA LEU A 72 -1.19 7.58 -44.35
C LEU A 72 -0.27 8.80 -44.40
N LYS A 73 -0.41 9.70 -43.42
CA LYS A 73 0.51 10.81 -43.14
C LYS A 73 1.25 10.50 -41.86
N SER A 74 2.53 10.17 -41.96
CA SER A 74 3.31 9.67 -40.81
C SER A 74 4.45 10.61 -40.44
N ARG A 75 4.63 10.86 -39.14
CA ARG A 75 5.68 11.72 -38.58
C ARG A 75 6.48 10.99 -37.49
N ASP A 76 7.79 11.18 -37.52
CA ASP A 76 8.73 10.56 -36.57
C ASP A 76 8.99 11.49 -35.39
N THR A 77 8.66 11.05 -34.17
CA THR A 77 8.89 11.84 -32.97
C THR A 77 10.33 11.77 -32.44
N ASN A 78 11.18 10.91 -33.01
CA ASN A 78 12.61 10.77 -32.69
C ASN A 78 12.93 10.65 -31.17
N CYS A 79 12.12 9.89 -30.41
CA CYS A 79 12.26 9.68 -28.96
C CYS A 79 12.34 10.97 -28.11
N SER A 80 11.85 12.11 -28.63
CA SER A 80 11.93 13.41 -27.96
C SER A 80 10.54 13.98 -27.73
N ALA A 81 10.22 14.32 -26.48
CA ALA A 81 8.94 14.93 -26.15
C ALA A 81 8.77 16.29 -26.85
N PHE A 82 9.84 17.09 -26.90
CA PHE A 82 9.81 18.41 -27.55
C PHE A 82 9.69 18.30 -29.08
N LEU A 83 10.60 17.57 -29.73
CA LEU A 83 10.55 17.43 -31.19
C LEU A 83 9.28 16.70 -31.63
N GLY A 84 8.88 15.67 -30.89
CA GLY A 84 7.64 14.95 -31.15
C GLY A 84 6.39 15.81 -31.03
N THR A 85 6.37 16.79 -30.14
CA THR A 85 5.29 17.79 -30.07
C THR A 85 5.27 18.67 -31.32
N VAL A 86 6.44 19.13 -31.80
CA VAL A 86 6.53 19.95 -33.03
C VAL A 86 6.04 19.15 -34.25
N GLU A 87 6.46 17.90 -34.39
CA GLU A 87 6.01 17.01 -35.46
C GLU A 87 4.51 16.70 -35.38
N ALA A 88 3.96 16.64 -34.17
CA ALA A 88 2.54 16.47 -33.94
C ALA A 88 1.73 17.68 -34.44
N PHE A 89 2.20 18.91 -34.17
CA PHE A 89 1.59 20.11 -34.74
C PHE A 89 1.60 20.09 -36.26
N GLN A 90 2.75 19.75 -36.87
CA GLN A 90 2.85 19.65 -38.33
C GLN A 90 1.91 18.60 -38.91
N LEU A 91 1.71 17.47 -38.22
CA LEU A 91 0.77 16.44 -38.66
C LEU A 91 -0.69 16.95 -38.64
N MET A 92 -1.06 17.74 -37.63
CA MET A 92 -2.41 18.31 -37.52
C MET A 92 -2.72 19.33 -38.62
N GLU A 93 -1.70 19.98 -39.20
CA GLU A 93 -1.86 20.87 -40.37
C GLU A 93 -2.28 20.11 -41.65
N GLU A 94 -2.12 18.78 -41.71
CA GLU A 94 -2.41 17.97 -42.90
C GLU A 94 -3.90 17.55 -43.03
N ASN A 95 -4.81 18.12 -42.23
CA ASN A 95 -6.25 17.83 -42.24
C ASN A 95 -6.56 16.33 -42.13
N VAL A 96 -5.95 15.69 -41.14
CA VAL A 96 -6.19 14.27 -40.83
C VAL A 96 -7.51 14.10 -40.06
N VAL A 97 -8.25 13.02 -40.33
CA VAL A 97 -9.54 12.76 -39.66
C VAL A 97 -9.40 12.06 -38.30
N ALA A 98 -8.24 11.44 -38.08
CA ALA A 98 -7.83 10.83 -36.82
C ALA A 98 -6.30 10.65 -36.85
N VAL A 99 -5.71 10.45 -35.67
CA VAL A 99 -4.26 10.17 -35.53
C VAL A 99 -4.06 8.86 -34.77
N ILE A 100 -3.25 7.96 -35.34
CA ILE A 100 -2.74 6.77 -34.65
C ILE A 100 -1.46 7.15 -33.89
N GLY A 101 -1.51 7.08 -32.58
CA GLY A 101 -0.49 7.61 -31.67
C GLY A 101 -1.04 8.73 -30.77
N PRO A 102 -0.18 9.41 -29.99
CA PRO A 102 1.27 9.24 -29.93
C PRO A 102 1.70 7.95 -29.24
N GLN A 103 2.97 7.55 -29.45
CA GLN A 103 3.59 6.45 -28.69
C GLN A 103 3.98 6.85 -27.26
N SER A 104 4.43 8.09 -27.04
CA SER A 104 4.87 8.58 -25.73
C SER A 104 3.74 9.27 -24.99
N SER A 105 3.54 8.93 -23.72
CA SER A 105 2.54 9.59 -22.87
C SER A 105 2.83 11.07 -22.67
N GLY A 106 4.11 11.48 -22.56
CA GLY A 106 4.48 12.89 -22.44
C GLY A 106 4.06 13.70 -23.68
N ILE A 107 4.24 13.15 -24.88
CA ILE A 107 3.71 13.77 -26.12
C ILE A 107 2.17 13.73 -26.09
N GLY A 108 1.60 12.63 -25.61
CA GLY A 108 0.15 12.44 -25.40
C GLY A 108 -0.50 13.57 -24.64
N HIS A 109 0.05 13.95 -23.49
CA HIS A 109 -0.52 15.02 -22.66
C HIS A 109 -0.59 16.35 -23.40
N VAL A 110 0.48 16.71 -24.12
CA VAL A 110 0.56 17.98 -24.85
C VAL A 110 -0.37 17.98 -26.05
N ILE A 111 -0.30 16.94 -26.90
CA ILE A 111 -1.07 16.93 -28.15
C ILE A 111 -2.55 16.67 -27.92
N SER A 112 -2.94 16.05 -26.80
CA SER A 112 -4.36 15.83 -26.49
C SER A 112 -5.11 17.14 -26.23
N HIS A 113 -4.47 18.18 -25.70
CA HIS A 113 -5.09 19.51 -25.62
C HIS A 113 -5.36 20.10 -27.01
N VAL A 114 -4.42 19.93 -27.94
CA VAL A 114 -4.59 20.41 -29.32
C VAL A 114 -5.69 19.63 -30.03
N ALA A 115 -5.69 18.30 -29.88
CA ALA A 115 -6.71 17.43 -30.45
C ALA A 115 -8.11 17.75 -29.93
N ASN A 116 -8.24 18.13 -28.65
CA ASN A 116 -9.50 18.60 -28.09
C ASN A 116 -9.98 19.89 -28.75
N GLU A 117 -9.10 20.86 -29.00
CA GLU A 117 -9.48 22.11 -29.68
C GLU A 117 -9.81 21.89 -31.16
N LEU A 118 -9.09 20.98 -31.84
CA LEU A 118 -9.31 20.69 -33.26
C LEU A 118 -10.37 19.60 -33.51
N HIS A 119 -10.94 19.02 -32.45
CA HIS A 119 -11.88 17.89 -32.50
C HIS A 119 -11.37 16.68 -33.30
N VAL A 120 -10.05 16.41 -33.26
CA VAL A 120 -9.45 15.27 -33.98
C VAL A 120 -9.23 14.11 -33.02
N PRO A 121 -9.86 12.93 -33.22
CA PRO A 121 -9.63 11.77 -32.37
C PRO A 121 -8.16 11.29 -32.41
N LEU A 122 -7.59 11.06 -31.23
CA LEU A 122 -6.27 10.46 -31.02
C LEU A 122 -6.44 9.02 -30.52
N LEU A 123 -5.95 8.05 -31.29
CA LEU A 123 -5.99 6.64 -30.93
C LEU A 123 -4.57 6.16 -30.60
N SER A 124 -4.24 6.11 -29.32
CA SER A 124 -2.89 5.69 -28.91
C SER A 124 -2.82 4.19 -28.66
N PHE A 125 -1.92 3.54 -29.41
CA PHE A 125 -1.58 2.13 -29.25
C PHE A 125 -0.46 1.88 -28.21
N ALA A 126 0.15 2.92 -27.63
CA ALA A 126 1.30 2.78 -26.74
C ALA A 126 1.43 3.80 -25.59
N ALA A 127 0.64 4.88 -25.56
CA ALA A 127 0.60 5.80 -24.41
C ALA A 127 -0.32 5.23 -23.32
N THR A 128 0.28 4.58 -22.34
CA THR A 128 -0.42 3.78 -21.32
C THR A 128 -0.66 4.51 -20.01
N ASP A 129 -0.14 5.74 -19.84
CA ASP A 129 -0.27 6.56 -18.63
C ASP A 129 -1.74 6.72 -18.21
N PRO A 130 -2.13 6.37 -16.97
CA PRO A 130 -3.50 6.53 -16.49
C PRO A 130 -4.01 7.97 -16.48
N ALA A 131 -3.12 8.97 -16.39
CA ALA A 131 -3.50 10.38 -16.37
C ALA A 131 -4.04 10.88 -17.73
N LEU A 132 -3.76 10.18 -18.84
CA LEU A 132 -4.42 10.38 -20.13
C LEU A 132 -5.85 9.81 -20.07
N ALA A 133 -6.70 10.48 -19.29
CA ALA A 133 -8.06 10.07 -18.97
C ALA A 133 -9.10 10.81 -19.83
N ALA A 134 -10.16 10.08 -20.18
CA ALA A 134 -11.29 10.56 -20.96
C ALA A 134 -11.95 11.85 -20.44
N LEU A 135 -11.88 12.10 -19.13
CA LEU A 135 -12.47 13.26 -18.47
C LEU A 135 -11.74 14.55 -18.82
N GLU A 136 -10.42 14.50 -18.94
CA GLU A 136 -9.58 15.64 -19.29
C GLU A 136 -9.35 15.72 -20.81
N TYR A 137 -9.28 14.57 -21.48
CA TYR A 137 -8.97 14.43 -22.89
C TYR A 137 -10.09 13.70 -23.65
N PRO A 138 -11.23 14.38 -23.93
CA PRO A 138 -12.37 13.79 -24.60
C PRO A 138 -12.13 13.38 -26.05
N TYR A 139 -11.01 13.66 -26.69
CA TYR A 139 -10.70 13.11 -28.02
C TYR A 139 -9.64 12.00 -27.97
N PHE A 140 -9.16 11.64 -26.78
CA PHE A 140 -8.19 10.57 -26.59
C PHE A 140 -8.89 9.22 -26.37
N LEU A 141 -8.54 8.22 -27.19
CA LEU A 141 -8.91 6.82 -27.03
C LEU A 141 -7.63 5.99 -26.90
N ARG A 142 -7.65 5.03 -25.98
CA ARG A 142 -6.53 4.12 -25.80
C ARG A 142 -6.85 2.80 -26.49
N THR A 143 -6.16 2.53 -27.60
CA THR A 143 -6.25 1.25 -28.35
C THR A 143 -5.28 0.20 -27.81
N THR A 144 -4.86 0.34 -26.56
CA THR A 144 -4.04 -0.61 -25.82
C THR A 144 -4.51 -0.62 -24.35
N ILE A 145 -3.80 -1.34 -23.49
CA ILE A 145 -4.18 -1.48 -22.08
C ILE A 145 -3.53 -0.37 -21.24
N SER A 146 -4.33 0.33 -20.41
CA SER A 146 -3.81 1.34 -19.49
C SER A 146 -2.95 0.73 -18.38
N ASP A 147 -1.90 1.46 -17.97
CA ASP A 147 -1.07 1.09 -16.83
C ASP A 147 -1.84 1.01 -15.51
N TYR A 148 -3.02 1.60 -15.43
CA TYR A 148 -3.91 1.41 -14.29
C TYR A 148 -4.17 -0.08 -14.06
N PHE A 149 -4.45 -0.83 -15.13
CA PHE A 149 -4.67 -2.27 -15.06
C PHE A 149 -3.36 -3.03 -14.86
N GLN A 150 -2.27 -2.60 -15.51
CA GLN A 150 -0.93 -3.17 -15.30
C GLN A 150 -0.51 -3.14 -13.82
N MET A 151 -0.70 -2.00 -13.16
CA MET A 151 -0.31 -1.82 -11.77
C MET A 151 -1.21 -2.58 -10.80
N ASN A 152 -2.49 -2.77 -11.15
CA ASN A 152 -3.35 -3.70 -10.43
C ASN A 152 -2.88 -5.16 -10.59
N ALA A 153 -2.40 -5.57 -11.77
CA ALA A 153 -1.80 -6.88 -11.98
C ALA A 153 -0.53 -7.07 -11.13
N VAL A 154 0.35 -6.07 -11.11
CA VAL A 154 1.55 -6.07 -10.25
C VAL A 154 1.16 -6.16 -8.77
N ALA A 155 0.18 -5.38 -8.31
CA ALA A 155 -0.30 -5.43 -6.93
C ALA A 155 -0.92 -6.79 -6.58
N SER A 156 -1.64 -7.43 -7.51
CA SER A 156 -2.11 -8.82 -7.33
C SER A 156 -0.95 -9.81 -7.18
N ILE A 157 0.13 -9.68 -7.97
CA ILE A 157 1.32 -10.54 -7.85
C ILE A 157 1.99 -10.33 -6.47
N VAL A 158 2.13 -9.08 -6.04
CA VAL A 158 2.72 -8.73 -4.74
C VAL A 158 1.90 -9.31 -3.57
N ASP A 159 0.58 -9.21 -3.65
CA ASP A 159 -0.34 -9.78 -2.66
C ASP A 159 -0.31 -11.31 -2.66
N TYR A 160 -0.30 -11.94 -3.83
CA TYR A 160 -0.23 -13.41 -3.98
C TYR A 160 0.99 -14.01 -3.28
N TYR A 161 2.16 -13.39 -3.44
CA TYR A 161 3.39 -13.80 -2.76
C TYR A 161 3.57 -13.21 -1.35
N GLN A 162 2.54 -12.53 -0.83
CA GLN A 162 2.48 -11.97 0.54
C GLN A 162 3.59 -10.95 0.86
N TRP A 163 4.16 -10.28 -0.14
CA TRP A 163 5.09 -9.19 0.10
C TRP A 163 4.32 -7.91 0.48
N LYS A 164 4.87 -7.14 1.42
CA LYS A 164 4.21 -5.93 1.96
C LYS A 164 4.91 -4.62 1.62
N ARG A 165 6.16 -4.68 1.16
CA ARG A 165 6.98 -3.53 0.80
C ARG A 165 7.63 -3.79 -0.54
N VAL A 166 7.53 -2.82 -1.43
CA VAL A 166 8.21 -2.84 -2.74
C VAL A 166 9.05 -1.59 -2.93
N THR A 167 10.00 -1.66 -3.86
CA THR A 167 10.73 -0.50 -4.38
C THR A 167 10.29 -0.28 -5.81
N ALA A 168 9.80 0.92 -6.13
CA ALA A 168 9.40 1.29 -7.48
C ALA A 168 10.57 1.98 -8.18
N ILE A 169 11.07 1.40 -9.28
CA ILE A 169 12.10 1.97 -10.15
C ILE A 169 11.41 2.43 -11.43
N TYR A 170 11.49 3.73 -11.73
CA TYR A 170 10.73 4.31 -12.81
C TYR A 170 11.46 5.46 -13.50
N VAL A 171 11.07 5.75 -14.74
CA VAL A 171 11.56 6.92 -15.47
C VAL A 171 10.81 8.16 -14.99
N ASP A 172 11.51 9.25 -14.69
CA ASP A 172 10.89 10.45 -14.11
C ASP A 172 10.26 11.37 -15.17
N ASP A 173 9.30 10.81 -15.91
CA ASP A 173 8.42 11.52 -16.83
C ASP A 173 6.95 11.24 -16.47
N ASP A 174 6.00 11.73 -17.28
CA ASP A 174 4.56 11.57 -17.01
C ASP A 174 4.16 10.10 -16.98
N TYR A 175 4.63 9.31 -17.94
CA TYR A 175 4.43 7.85 -17.99
C TYR A 175 4.87 7.16 -16.70
N GLY A 176 6.13 7.36 -16.28
CA GLY A 176 6.64 6.68 -15.10
C GLY A 176 6.01 7.18 -13.79
N ARG A 177 5.74 8.49 -13.65
CA ARG A 177 5.07 9.03 -12.46
C ARG A 177 3.61 8.57 -12.36
N GLY A 178 2.89 8.56 -13.48
CA GLY A 178 1.51 8.07 -13.56
C GLY A 178 1.41 6.60 -13.16
N GLY A 179 2.29 5.75 -13.71
CA GLY A 179 2.38 4.34 -13.32
C GLY A 179 2.71 4.12 -11.84
N VAL A 180 3.67 4.87 -11.28
CA VAL A 180 4.02 4.75 -9.85
C VAL A 180 2.91 5.26 -8.92
N SER A 181 2.14 6.26 -9.35
CA SER A 181 0.95 6.69 -8.61
C SER A 181 -0.09 5.58 -8.57
N ALA A 182 -0.45 5.02 -9.73
CA ALA A 182 -1.40 3.92 -9.83
C ALA A 182 -0.95 2.65 -9.07
N LEU A 183 0.36 2.37 -9.05
CA LEU A 183 0.92 1.29 -8.23
C LEU A 183 0.73 1.54 -6.73
N GLY A 184 0.93 2.78 -6.27
CA GLY A 184 0.70 3.15 -4.88
C GLY A 184 -0.73 2.88 -4.45
N ASP A 185 -1.70 3.32 -5.26
CA ASP A 185 -3.12 3.12 -5.01
C ASP A 185 -3.48 1.63 -5.02
N ALA A 186 -3.03 0.88 -6.04
CA ALA A 186 -3.29 -0.55 -6.15
C ALA A 186 -2.72 -1.34 -4.96
N LEU A 187 -1.49 -1.05 -4.53
CA LEU A 187 -0.87 -1.70 -3.37
C LEU A 187 -1.58 -1.37 -2.06
N ALA A 188 -2.06 -0.12 -1.89
CA ALA A 188 -2.79 0.28 -0.69
C ALA A 188 -4.04 -0.57 -0.48
N THR A 189 -4.78 -0.91 -1.55
CA THR A 189 -5.95 -1.82 -1.46
C THR A 189 -5.58 -3.23 -0.96
N LYS A 190 -4.32 -3.63 -1.13
CA LYS A 190 -3.75 -4.93 -0.70
C LYS A 190 -2.96 -4.85 0.61
N ARG A 191 -3.03 -3.73 1.32
CA ARG A 191 -2.25 -3.46 2.55
C ARG A 191 -0.74 -3.62 2.33
N ALA A 192 -0.27 -3.26 1.14
CA ALA A 192 1.14 -3.17 0.78
C ALA A 192 1.50 -1.72 0.47
N ILE A 193 2.79 -1.37 0.50
CA ILE A 193 3.26 -0.01 0.28
C ILE A 193 4.49 0.05 -0.63
N ILE A 194 4.67 1.18 -1.31
CA ILE A 194 5.95 1.53 -1.93
C ILE A 194 6.87 2.09 -0.83
N SER A 195 7.89 1.34 -0.47
CA SER A 195 8.87 1.71 0.56
C SER A 195 9.93 2.69 0.07
N TYR A 196 10.21 2.69 -1.23
CA TYR A 196 11.15 3.60 -1.88
C TYR A 196 10.76 3.83 -3.34
N LYS A 197 10.87 5.09 -3.78
CA LYS A 197 10.63 5.53 -5.17
C LYS A 197 11.97 5.93 -5.78
N ALA A 198 12.51 5.06 -6.62
CA ALA A 198 13.78 5.23 -7.33
C ALA A 198 13.52 5.86 -8.71
N ALA A 199 13.48 7.19 -8.75
CA ALA A 199 13.26 7.96 -9.96
C ALA A 199 14.55 8.04 -10.80
N ILE A 200 14.44 7.78 -12.10
CA ILE A 200 15.54 7.85 -13.07
C ILE A 200 15.19 8.91 -14.11
N PRO A 201 15.92 10.03 -14.20
CA PRO A 201 15.67 11.04 -15.22
C PRO A 201 15.71 10.43 -16.64
N PRO A 202 14.83 10.87 -17.57
CA PRO A 202 14.88 10.42 -18.96
C PRO A 202 16.28 10.60 -19.58
N ASN A 203 16.67 9.68 -20.47
CA ASN A 203 17.97 9.70 -21.16
C ASN A 203 19.21 9.65 -20.24
N SER A 204 19.06 9.20 -18.99
CA SER A 204 20.18 9.05 -18.04
C SER A 204 21.28 8.11 -18.54
N ASN A 205 22.53 8.44 -18.19
CA ASN A 205 23.69 7.60 -18.43
C ASN A 205 23.80 6.46 -17.38
N ALA A 206 24.77 5.57 -17.57
CA ALA A 206 24.96 4.42 -16.68
C ALA A 206 25.34 4.79 -15.24
N ASP A 207 26.03 5.91 -15.04
CA ASP A 207 26.48 6.36 -13.72
C ASP A 207 25.31 6.81 -12.85
N VAL A 208 24.42 7.64 -13.43
CA VAL A 208 23.19 8.08 -12.75
C VAL A 208 22.30 6.89 -12.41
N ILE A 209 22.13 5.95 -13.34
CA ILE A 209 21.36 4.71 -13.10
C ILE A 209 21.99 3.90 -11.97
N SER A 210 23.32 3.74 -11.97
CA SER A 210 24.03 2.97 -10.94
C SER A 210 23.88 3.61 -9.56
N ASP A 211 23.98 4.93 -9.44
CA ASP A 211 23.77 5.65 -8.17
C ASP A 211 22.34 5.46 -7.64
N VAL A 212 21.33 5.55 -8.50
CA VAL A 212 19.92 5.29 -8.13
C VAL A 212 19.75 3.84 -7.65
N LEU A 213 20.36 2.87 -8.34
CA LEU A 213 20.30 1.46 -7.95
C LEU A 213 21.05 1.15 -6.66
N VAL A 214 22.20 1.80 -6.39
CA VAL A 214 22.91 1.70 -5.11
C VAL A 214 22.02 2.19 -3.97
N ARG A 215 21.34 3.32 -4.15
CA ARG A 215 20.37 3.83 -3.17
C ARG A 215 19.20 2.88 -2.96
N ALA A 216 18.66 2.31 -4.03
CA ALA A 216 17.61 1.30 -3.94
C ALA A 216 18.07 0.02 -3.20
N ASN A 217 19.32 -0.40 -3.41
CA ASN A 217 19.92 -1.57 -2.76
C ASN A 217 20.13 -1.36 -1.24
N MET A 218 20.35 -0.11 -0.79
CA MET A 218 20.47 0.20 0.64
C MET A 218 19.14 0.07 1.42
N MET A 219 18.00 0.00 0.71
CA MET A 219 16.67 -0.15 1.32
C MET A 219 16.41 -1.59 1.77
N GLU A 220 15.39 -1.82 2.61
CA GLU A 220 15.03 -3.18 3.09
C GLU A 220 14.41 -4.05 2.01
N SER A 221 13.57 -3.44 1.17
CA SER A 221 12.82 -4.16 0.14
C SER A 221 13.77 -4.78 -0.88
N ARG A 222 13.51 -6.05 -1.22
CA ARG A 222 14.14 -6.78 -2.32
C ARG A 222 13.17 -7.09 -3.45
N VAL A 223 11.92 -6.62 -3.34
CA VAL A 223 10.92 -6.63 -4.41
C VAL A 223 11.04 -5.33 -5.19
N MET A 224 11.57 -5.43 -6.40
CA MET A 224 11.81 -4.32 -7.33
C MET A 224 10.74 -4.35 -8.42
N VAL A 225 9.93 -3.29 -8.51
CA VAL A 225 8.98 -3.09 -9.62
C VAL A 225 9.60 -2.10 -10.59
N VAL A 226 9.77 -2.49 -11.86
CA VAL A 226 10.48 -1.70 -12.87
C VAL A 226 9.54 -1.24 -13.97
N HIS A 227 9.27 0.07 -14.00
CA HIS A 227 8.36 0.71 -14.93
C HIS A 227 9.06 1.84 -15.68
N VAL A 228 9.68 1.51 -16.81
CA VAL A 228 10.56 2.41 -17.58
C VAL A 228 10.37 2.21 -19.07
N ASN A 229 11.04 3.02 -19.89
CA ASN A 229 11.12 2.81 -21.33
C ASN A 229 12.14 1.70 -21.67
N PRO A 230 11.95 0.93 -22.77
CA PRO A 230 12.83 -0.17 -23.18
C PRO A 230 14.33 0.13 -23.11
N ASP A 231 14.76 1.28 -23.61
CA ASP A 231 16.19 1.65 -23.69
C ASP A 231 16.81 1.92 -22.32
N THR A 232 16.03 2.50 -21.40
CA THR A 232 16.46 2.71 -20.01
C THR A 232 16.51 1.37 -19.27
N GLY A 233 15.53 0.51 -19.52
CA GLY A 233 15.43 -0.82 -18.92
C GLY A 233 16.65 -1.72 -19.18
N LYS A 234 17.15 -1.75 -20.42
CA LYS A 234 18.38 -2.50 -20.75
C LYS A 234 19.59 -2.03 -19.93
N ARG A 235 19.74 -0.72 -19.73
CA ARG A 235 20.82 -0.13 -18.92
C ARG A 235 20.67 -0.45 -17.44
N ILE A 236 19.44 -0.44 -16.92
CA ILE A 236 19.14 -0.83 -15.53
C ILE A 236 19.59 -2.25 -15.25
N PHE A 237 19.21 -3.23 -16.09
CA PHE A 237 19.58 -4.63 -15.83
C PHE A 237 21.08 -4.89 -15.99
N SER A 238 21.75 -4.19 -16.92
CA SER A 238 23.22 -4.22 -17.01
C SER A 238 23.89 -3.72 -15.72
N ALA A 239 23.40 -2.59 -15.17
CA ALA A 239 23.91 -2.04 -13.92
C ALA A 239 23.54 -2.91 -12.69
N ALA A 240 22.30 -3.40 -12.62
CA ALA A 240 21.82 -4.28 -11.56
C ALA A 240 22.64 -5.56 -11.48
N ASN A 241 23.04 -6.14 -12.61
CA ASN A 241 23.93 -7.29 -12.64
C ASN A 241 25.32 -6.98 -12.08
N LYS A 242 25.92 -5.84 -12.46
CA LYS A 242 27.21 -5.39 -11.89
C LYS A 242 27.12 -5.18 -10.38
N LEU A 243 25.98 -4.70 -9.89
CA LEU A 243 25.70 -4.47 -8.47
C LEU A 243 25.21 -5.72 -7.72
N GLN A 244 25.21 -6.90 -8.36
CA GLN A 244 24.73 -8.17 -7.78
C GLN A 244 23.27 -8.11 -7.29
N MET A 245 22.45 -7.24 -7.89
CA MET A 245 21.04 -7.09 -7.55
C MET A 245 20.12 -8.08 -8.29
N VAL A 246 20.69 -8.97 -9.12
CA VAL A 246 19.99 -10.07 -9.80
C VAL A 246 20.40 -11.44 -9.23
N ALA A 247 21.01 -11.43 -8.05
CA ALA A 247 21.37 -12.64 -7.30
C ALA A 247 20.16 -13.19 -6.50
N SER A 248 20.35 -14.35 -5.88
CA SER A 248 19.34 -14.97 -5.00
C SER A 248 18.91 -14.02 -3.88
N GLY A 249 17.60 -13.99 -3.61
CA GLY A 249 16.98 -13.10 -2.62
C GLY A 249 16.30 -11.86 -3.22
N TYR A 250 16.59 -11.49 -4.47
CA TYR A 250 15.89 -10.43 -5.19
C TYR A 250 14.67 -10.94 -5.93
N VAL A 251 13.70 -10.04 -6.09
CA VAL A 251 12.52 -10.23 -6.93
C VAL A 251 12.43 -9.03 -7.85
N TRP A 252 12.27 -9.29 -9.15
CA TRP A 252 12.09 -8.25 -10.15
C TRP A 252 10.78 -8.50 -10.89
N ILE A 253 9.86 -7.55 -10.77
CA ILE A 253 8.60 -7.51 -11.51
C ILE A 253 8.71 -6.39 -12.53
N VAL A 254 8.65 -6.73 -13.81
CA VAL A 254 8.87 -5.81 -14.91
C VAL A 254 7.60 -5.66 -15.71
N THR A 255 7.26 -4.42 -16.05
CA THR A 255 6.09 -4.13 -16.87
C THR A 255 6.30 -4.55 -18.33
N ASP A 256 5.23 -4.46 -19.12
CA ASP A 256 5.08 -4.90 -20.52
C ASP A 256 6.18 -4.50 -21.50
N TRP A 257 6.89 -3.39 -21.25
CA TRP A 257 8.03 -3.00 -22.08
C TRP A 257 9.11 -4.09 -22.23
N LEU A 258 9.36 -4.92 -21.21
CA LEU A 258 10.38 -5.97 -21.31
C LEU A 258 9.91 -7.12 -22.19
N ALA A 259 8.62 -7.48 -22.12
CA ALA A 259 8.05 -8.45 -23.06
C ALA A 259 8.17 -7.95 -24.50
N ALA A 260 7.92 -6.67 -24.75
CA ALA A 260 8.11 -6.08 -26.08
C ALA A 260 9.57 -6.16 -26.56
N VAL A 261 10.55 -6.00 -25.66
CA VAL A 261 11.97 -6.20 -25.99
C VAL A 261 12.28 -7.67 -26.31
N LEU A 262 11.75 -8.60 -25.51
CA LEU A 262 11.97 -10.03 -25.69
C LEU A 262 11.37 -10.52 -27.02
N ASP A 263 10.11 -10.17 -27.29
CA ASP A 263 9.39 -10.55 -28.51
C ASP A 263 10.03 -9.91 -29.76
N SER A 264 10.59 -8.70 -29.63
CA SER A 264 11.31 -8.04 -30.73
C SER A 264 12.75 -8.49 -30.92
N SER A 265 13.34 -9.23 -29.98
CA SER A 265 14.73 -9.69 -30.10
C SER A 265 14.83 -10.90 -31.03
N ALA A 266 15.78 -10.86 -31.98
CA ALA A 266 16.09 -12.04 -32.78
C ALA A 266 16.78 -13.09 -31.88
N SER A 267 16.63 -14.39 -32.18
CA SER A 267 17.21 -15.51 -31.42
C SER A 267 18.74 -15.46 -31.23
N ARG A 268 19.44 -14.47 -31.82
CA ARG A 268 20.89 -14.25 -31.72
C ARG A 268 21.30 -13.38 -30.52
N ASP A 269 20.39 -12.59 -29.95
CA ASP A 269 20.66 -11.73 -28.76
C ASP A 269 20.46 -12.47 -27.41
N LEU A 270 20.17 -13.77 -27.46
CA LEU A 270 19.91 -14.62 -26.28
C LEU A 270 21.11 -14.76 -25.32
N LYS A 271 22.32 -14.36 -25.74
CA LYS A 271 23.51 -14.36 -24.86
C LYS A 271 23.48 -13.27 -23.78
N ASP A 272 22.75 -12.18 -23.99
CA ASP A 272 22.60 -11.09 -23.00
C ASP A 272 21.48 -11.35 -21.97
N MET A 273 20.74 -12.46 -22.10
CA MET A 273 19.61 -12.78 -21.23
C MET A 273 20.01 -13.36 -19.87
N SER A 274 21.28 -13.70 -19.67
CA SER A 274 21.77 -14.26 -18.40
C SER A 274 21.52 -13.35 -17.20
N HIS A 275 21.52 -12.03 -17.42
CA HIS A 275 21.35 -11.01 -16.39
C HIS A 275 19.89 -10.72 -16.03
N ILE A 276 18.94 -11.28 -16.77
CA ILE A 276 17.49 -11.11 -16.55
C ILE A 276 16.78 -12.43 -16.20
N GLN A 277 17.55 -13.43 -15.82
CA GLN A 277 17.07 -14.72 -15.36
C GLN A 277 16.19 -14.57 -14.11
N GLY A 278 15.04 -15.25 -14.11
CA GLY A 278 14.14 -15.30 -12.96
C GLY A 278 13.25 -14.07 -12.75
N LEU A 279 13.25 -13.14 -13.70
CA LEU A 279 12.35 -11.98 -13.69
C LEU A 279 10.91 -12.42 -13.96
N ILE A 280 9.95 -11.75 -13.31
CA ILE A 280 8.54 -11.79 -13.67
C ILE A 280 8.27 -10.63 -14.63
N VAL A 281 7.66 -10.92 -15.76
CA VAL A 281 7.43 -9.95 -16.84
C VAL A 281 5.97 -10.00 -17.23
N LEU A 282 5.31 -8.84 -17.25
CA LEU A 282 3.96 -8.75 -17.78
C LEU A 282 4.03 -8.62 -19.29
N ARG A 283 3.05 -9.16 -20.02
CA ARG A 283 2.87 -8.92 -21.46
C ARG A 283 1.40 -8.68 -21.70
N GLN A 284 1.05 -7.69 -22.51
CA GLN A 284 -0.34 -7.43 -22.86
C GLN A 284 -0.95 -8.68 -23.51
N HIS A 285 -2.07 -9.16 -22.97
CA HIS A 285 -2.69 -10.38 -23.46
C HIS A 285 -3.27 -10.15 -24.87
N THR A 286 -2.98 -11.06 -25.79
CA THR A 286 -3.60 -11.10 -27.12
C THR A 286 -3.96 -12.56 -27.43
N PRO A 287 -5.25 -12.90 -27.57
CA PRO A 287 -5.68 -14.28 -27.76
C PRO A 287 -5.14 -14.86 -29.06
N GLU A 288 -4.90 -16.17 -29.07
CA GLU A 288 -4.50 -16.88 -30.27
C GLU A 288 -5.67 -16.98 -31.24
N SER A 289 -5.43 -16.64 -32.51
CA SER A 289 -6.45 -16.69 -33.56
C SER A 289 -5.85 -16.89 -34.95
N ASP A 290 -6.64 -17.41 -35.89
CA ASP A 290 -6.22 -17.57 -37.28
C ASP A 290 -5.88 -16.23 -37.94
N ALA A 291 -6.59 -15.15 -37.59
CA ALA A 291 -6.31 -13.80 -38.07
C ALA A 291 -4.93 -13.32 -37.60
N LYS A 292 -4.63 -13.49 -36.30
CA LYS A 292 -3.32 -13.19 -35.72
C LYS A 292 -2.20 -13.98 -36.40
N ASN A 293 -2.38 -15.29 -36.60
CA ASN A 293 -1.38 -16.15 -37.25
C ASN A 293 -1.12 -15.77 -38.72
N LYS A 294 -2.17 -15.41 -39.47
CA LYS A 294 -2.06 -14.90 -40.84
C LYS A 294 -1.30 -13.58 -40.87
N PHE A 295 -1.63 -12.65 -39.97
CA PHE A 295 -0.94 -11.37 -39.85
C PHE A 295 0.54 -11.55 -39.48
N ILE A 296 0.86 -12.39 -38.49
CA ILE A 296 2.26 -12.72 -38.11
C ILE A 296 3.04 -13.24 -39.34
N SER A 297 2.45 -14.15 -40.12
CA SER A 297 3.09 -14.72 -41.31
C SER A 297 3.35 -13.66 -42.39
N LYS A 298 2.37 -12.78 -42.64
CA LYS A 298 2.49 -11.66 -43.59
C LYS A 298 3.55 -10.66 -43.13
N TRP A 299 3.49 -10.26 -41.86
CA TRP A 299 4.42 -9.32 -41.25
C TRP A 299 5.86 -9.84 -41.32
N ASN A 300 6.10 -11.11 -40.96
CA ASN A 300 7.43 -11.72 -41.03
C ASN A 300 7.99 -11.78 -42.46
N THR A 301 7.14 -12.07 -43.45
CA THR A 301 7.54 -12.07 -44.86
C THR A 301 7.98 -10.68 -45.30
N MET A 302 7.19 -9.65 -44.96
CA MET A 302 7.51 -8.26 -45.31
C MET A 302 8.72 -7.71 -44.55
N ALA A 303 8.87 -8.08 -43.28
CA ALA A 303 10.03 -7.74 -42.47
C ALA A 303 11.31 -8.30 -43.08
N ARG A 304 11.31 -9.56 -43.55
CA ARG A 304 12.45 -10.16 -44.26
C ARG A 304 12.74 -9.46 -45.57
N ASN A 305 11.72 -9.16 -46.37
CA ASN A 305 11.89 -8.48 -47.66
C ASN A 305 12.48 -7.07 -47.51
N ARG A 306 12.17 -6.38 -46.42
CA ARG A 306 12.66 -5.03 -46.12
C ARG A 306 13.87 -5.01 -45.17
N SER A 307 14.46 -6.18 -44.88
CA SER A 307 15.60 -6.31 -43.97
C SER A 307 15.38 -5.67 -42.58
N VAL A 308 14.16 -5.72 -42.07
CA VAL A 308 13.82 -5.25 -40.72
C VAL A 308 14.44 -6.21 -39.70
N THR A 309 15.31 -5.67 -38.84
CA THR A 309 16.10 -6.46 -37.87
C THR A 309 15.36 -6.76 -36.57
N SER A 310 14.25 -6.08 -36.31
CA SER A 310 13.42 -6.20 -35.11
C SER A 310 12.26 -7.17 -35.36
N GLY A 311 11.89 -7.96 -34.34
CA GLY A 311 10.69 -8.80 -34.35
C GLY A 311 9.41 -8.06 -33.96
N LEU A 312 8.27 -8.70 -34.22
CA LEU A 312 6.92 -8.21 -33.90
C LEU A 312 6.63 -8.37 -32.40
N ASN A 313 6.06 -7.34 -31.77
CA ASN A 313 5.66 -7.33 -30.37
C ASN A 313 4.17 -6.95 -30.21
N SER A 314 3.66 -6.97 -28.97
CA SER A 314 2.25 -6.69 -28.66
C SER A 314 1.77 -5.34 -29.19
N TYR A 315 2.57 -4.28 -29.08
CA TYR A 315 2.23 -2.96 -29.59
C TYR A 315 2.05 -2.93 -31.11
N GLY A 316 2.76 -3.79 -31.86
CA GLY A 316 2.55 -3.96 -33.29
C GLY A 316 1.15 -4.52 -33.62
N PHE A 317 0.63 -5.45 -32.82
CA PHE A 317 -0.75 -5.94 -32.98
C PHE A 317 -1.78 -4.83 -32.71
N TYR A 318 -1.61 -4.09 -31.61
CA TYR A 318 -2.50 -2.97 -31.29
C TYR A 318 -2.44 -1.85 -32.33
N ALA A 319 -1.26 -1.56 -32.88
CA ALA A 319 -1.11 -0.57 -33.95
C ALA A 319 -1.86 -1.01 -35.23
N TYR A 320 -1.80 -2.29 -35.59
CA TYR A 320 -2.56 -2.85 -36.72
C TYR A 320 -4.07 -2.69 -36.52
N ASP A 321 -4.58 -3.12 -35.36
CA ASP A 321 -6.01 -3.02 -35.05
C ASP A 321 -6.49 -1.57 -34.88
N SER A 322 -5.61 -0.65 -34.48
CA SER A 322 -5.94 0.78 -34.38
C SER A 322 -6.29 1.37 -35.75
N VAL A 323 -5.56 1.00 -36.80
CA VAL A 323 -5.88 1.42 -38.17
C VAL A 323 -7.20 0.83 -38.63
N TRP A 324 -7.46 -0.45 -38.37
CA TRP A 324 -8.74 -1.09 -38.68
C TRP A 324 -9.93 -0.45 -37.94
N THR A 325 -9.71 -0.07 -36.68
CA THR A 325 -10.70 0.66 -35.86
C THR A 325 -11.09 1.97 -36.53
N VAL A 326 -10.09 2.77 -36.92
CA VAL A 326 -10.33 4.05 -37.61
C VAL A 326 -10.98 3.83 -38.97
N ALA A 327 -10.49 2.87 -39.77
CA ALA A 327 -11.05 2.59 -41.09
C ALA A 327 -12.54 2.23 -41.04
N ARG A 328 -12.94 1.35 -40.11
CA ARG A 328 -14.34 0.99 -39.89
C ARG A 328 -15.18 2.16 -39.39
N ALA A 329 -14.64 3.00 -38.51
CA ALA A 329 -15.34 4.19 -38.04
C ALA A 329 -15.54 5.23 -39.15
N ILE A 330 -14.54 5.44 -40.02
CA ILE A 330 -14.67 6.31 -41.20
C ILE A 330 -15.73 5.76 -42.15
N ASP A 331 -15.74 4.44 -42.40
CA ASP A 331 -16.72 3.81 -43.28
C ASP A 331 -18.16 4.02 -42.78
N GLN A 332 -18.41 3.79 -41.48
CA GLN A 332 -19.71 4.06 -40.85
C GLN A 332 -20.05 5.55 -40.82
N PHE A 333 -19.07 6.42 -40.59
CA PHE A 333 -19.25 7.88 -40.64
C PHE A 333 -19.73 8.31 -42.03
N LEU A 334 -19.09 7.83 -43.10
CA LEU A 334 -19.46 8.14 -44.48
C LEU A 334 -20.81 7.50 -44.86
N ASP A 335 -21.09 6.27 -44.42
CA ASP A 335 -22.39 5.60 -44.67
C ASP A 335 -23.56 6.29 -44.00
N SER A 336 -23.32 6.97 -42.87
CA SER A 336 -24.33 7.79 -42.20
C SER A 336 -24.62 9.13 -42.91
N GLY A 337 -24.00 9.37 -44.07
CA GLY A 337 -24.19 10.56 -44.89
C GLY A 337 -23.42 11.79 -44.40
N GLN A 338 -22.51 11.62 -43.43
CA GLN A 338 -21.67 12.71 -42.93
C GLN A 338 -20.56 13.06 -43.94
N GLN A 339 -20.21 14.34 -44.02
CA GLN A 339 -19.15 14.84 -44.89
C GLN A 339 -17.90 15.21 -44.08
N ILE A 340 -16.72 14.97 -44.66
CA ILE A 340 -15.44 15.34 -44.04
C ILE A 340 -15.13 16.79 -44.43
N ASN A 341 -15.38 17.72 -43.51
CA ASN A 341 -15.12 19.14 -43.68
C ASN A 341 -14.22 19.66 -42.54
N PHE A 342 -13.44 20.68 -42.87
CA PHE A 342 -12.51 21.32 -41.95
C PHE A 342 -12.71 22.83 -41.97
N SER A 343 -13.00 23.42 -40.82
CA SER A 343 -13.22 24.85 -40.65
C SER A 343 -12.03 25.53 -39.96
N THR A 344 -11.84 26.82 -40.24
CA THR A 344 -10.81 27.64 -39.58
C THR A 344 -11.32 28.12 -38.24
N ASP A 345 -10.53 27.98 -37.17
CA ASP A 345 -10.84 28.58 -35.88
C ASP A 345 -10.40 30.05 -35.85
N PRO A 346 -11.32 31.02 -35.66
CA PRO A 346 -10.96 32.43 -35.55
C PRO A 346 -10.13 32.76 -34.30
N ARG A 347 -9.95 31.85 -33.36
CA ARG A 347 -9.04 32.05 -32.20
C ARG A 347 -7.58 31.72 -32.55
N LEU A 348 -7.36 30.95 -33.61
CA LEU A 348 -6.02 30.52 -34.03
C LEU A 348 -5.46 31.50 -35.07
N HIS A 349 -4.56 32.36 -34.61
CA HIS A 349 -3.94 33.39 -35.43
C HIS A 349 -2.42 33.38 -35.27
N ASP A 350 -1.72 33.63 -36.38
CA ASP A 350 -0.27 33.75 -36.36
C ASP A 350 0.13 35.03 -35.64
N SER A 351 1.02 34.88 -34.66
CA SER A 351 1.65 36.03 -34.00
C SER A 351 2.81 36.53 -34.87
N ASN A 352 2.93 37.85 -35.05
CA ASN A 352 4.00 38.46 -35.86
C ASN A 352 5.39 37.97 -35.40
N GLY A 353 6.08 37.24 -36.28
CA GLY A 353 7.45 36.74 -36.05
C GLY A 353 7.57 35.27 -35.62
N ASN A 354 6.47 34.52 -35.47
CA ASN A 354 6.52 33.09 -35.15
C ASN A 354 6.64 32.19 -36.37
N THR A 355 7.41 31.11 -36.24
CA THR A 355 7.58 30.03 -37.23
C THR A 355 6.43 29.02 -37.24
N LEU A 356 5.66 28.94 -36.15
CA LEU A 356 4.48 28.07 -36.03
C LEU A 356 3.28 28.73 -36.70
N ARG A 357 2.73 28.06 -37.74
CA ARG A 357 1.58 28.53 -38.51
C ARG A 357 0.27 28.09 -37.85
N LEU A 358 -0.08 28.70 -36.73
CA LEU A 358 -1.31 28.34 -36.01
C LEU A 358 -2.56 28.60 -36.87
N SER A 359 -2.51 29.55 -37.79
CA SER A 359 -3.62 29.84 -38.72
C SER A 359 -3.93 28.71 -39.71
N THR A 360 -3.02 27.75 -39.92
CA THR A 360 -3.25 26.61 -40.83
C THR A 360 -3.96 25.44 -40.15
N LEU A 361 -4.00 25.42 -38.82
CA LEU A 361 -4.73 24.42 -38.05
C LEU A 361 -6.24 24.61 -38.24
N LYS A 362 -6.94 23.50 -38.50
CA LYS A 362 -8.38 23.50 -38.74
C LYS A 362 -9.09 22.57 -37.79
N ILE A 363 -10.30 22.97 -37.40
CA ILE A 363 -11.22 22.16 -36.63
C ILE A 363 -11.84 21.15 -37.59
N PHE A 364 -11.85 19.88 -37.19
CA PHE A 364 -12.60 18.85 -37.89
C PHE A 364 -14.09 18.96 -37.51
N ASP A 365 -14.93 19.43 -38.44
CA ASP A 365 -16.34 19.75 -38.19
C ASP A 365 -17.15 18.52 -37.77
N GLY A 366 -16.78 17.34 -38.28
CA GLY A 366 -17.40 16.05 -37.97
C GLY A 366 -16.75 15.31 -36.79
N GLY A 367 -15.88 15.97 -36.03
CA GLY A 367 -15.04 15.31 -35.02
C GLY A 367 -15.80 14.59 -33.92
N GLU A 368 -16.88 15.19 -33.40
CA GLU A 368 -17.70 14.56 -32.36
C GLU A 368 -18.43 13.31 -32.89
N GLN A 369 -18.99 13.38 -34.10
CA GLN A 369 -19.66 12.26 -34.74
C GLN A 369 -18.66 11.15 -35.07
N MET A 370 -17.46 11.50 -35.56
CA MET A 370 -16.37 10.53 -35.78
C MET A 370 -15.99 9.83 -34.48
N LEU A 371 -15.86 10.59 -33.38
CA LEU A 371 -15.60 10.04 -32.06
C LEU A 371 -16.72 9.09 -31.59
N GLN A 372 -17.98 9.42 -31.83
CA GLN A 372 -19.10 8.53 -31.54
C GLN A 372 -19.02 7.24 -32.36
N GLN A 373 -18.69 7.31 -33.65
CA GLN A 373 -18.49 6.11 -34.48
C GLN A 373 -17.35 5.25 -33.97
N LEU A 374 -16.24 5.87 -33.55
CA LEU A 374 -15.12 5.16 -32.93
C LEU A 374 -15.55 4.40 -31.66
N LEU A 375 -16.34 5.02 -30.78
CA LEU A 375 -16.83 4.37 -29.56
C LEU A 375 -17.85 3.25 -29.84
N LEU A 376 -18.57 3.31 -30.96
CA LEU A 376 -19.50 2.28 -31.42
C LEU A 376 -18.81 1.11 -32.13
N THR A 377 -17.52 1.21 -32.46
CA THR A 377 -16.79 0.11 -33.12
C THR A 377 -16.79 -1.15 -32.25
N ASN A 378 -17.15 -2.26 -32.89
CA ASN A 378 -17.15 -3.58 -32.29
C ASN A 378 -16.80 -4.61 -33.37
N PHE A 379 -15.57 -5.14 -33.31
CA PHE A 379 -15.09 -6.17 -34.22
C PHE A 379 -14.03 -7.03 -33.55
N THR A 380 -13.72 -8.17 -34.14
CA THR A 380 -12.61 -9.02 -33.70
C THR A 380 -11.40 -8.78 -34.58
N GLY A 381 -10.35 -8.18 -34.02
CA GLY A 381 -9.06 -7.93 -34.67
C GLY A 381 -8.01 -8.99 -34.36
N VAL A 382 -6.74 -8.67 -34.61
CA VAL A 382 -5.61 -9.55 -34.28
C VAL A 382 -5.31 -9.60 -32.77
N THR A 383 -5.75 -8.58 -32.03
CA THR A 383 -5.66 -8.47 -30.57
C THR A 383 -6.88 -9.05 -29.83
N GLY A 384 -7.83 -9.64 -30.56
CA GLY A 384 -9.09 -10.15 -30.01
C GLY A 384 -10.26 -9.17 -30.21
N PRO A 385 -11.30 -9.22 -29.36
CA PRO A 385 -12.43 -8.29 -29.44
C PRO A 385 -11.98 -6.84 -29.16
N VAL A 386 -12.18 -5.96 -30.14
CA VAL A 386 -11.90 -4.52 -30.03
C VAL A 386 -13.21 -3.79 -29.77
N GLN A 387 -13.35 -3.27 -28.55
CA GLN A 387 -14.50 -2.49 -28.10
C GLN A 387 -14.05 -1.53 -26.99
N PHE A 388 -14.58 -0.31 -26.99
CA PHE A 388 -14.27 0.71 -25.99
C PHE A 388 -15.32 0.75 -24.87
N GLY A 389 -14.85 0.97 -23.64
CA GLY A 389 -15.68 1.31 -22.49
C GLY A 389 -16.05 2.79 -22.45
N SER A 390 -16.88 3.18 -21.47
CA SER A 390 -17.20 4.59 -21.22
C SER A 390 -15.99 5.44 -20.81
N ASP A 391 -14.94 4.79 -20.32
CA ASP A 391 -13.64 5.38 -19.98
C ASP A 391 -12.69 5.50 -21.19
N ARG A 392 -13.16 5.12 -22.39
CA ARG A 392 -12.41 5.16 -23.66
C ARG A 392 -11.16 4.28 -23.69
N ASN A 393 -11.11 3.28 -22.80
CA ASN A 393 -10.15 2.18 -22.84
C ASN A 393 -10.78 0.96 -23.51
N LEU A 394 -9.94 0.04 -23.98
CA LEU A 394 -10.39 -1.28 -24.38
C LEU A 394 -11.05 -2.02 -23.22
N VAL A 395 -12.19 -2.66 -23.48
CA VAL A 395 -12.85 -3.53 -22.49
C VAL A 395 -12.05 -4.81 -22.26
N ARG A 396 -12.26 -5.44 -21.09
CA ARG A 396 -11.61 -6.71 -20.70
C ARG A 396 -10.07 -6.67 -20.73
N PRO A 397 -9.43 -5.74 -20.01
CA PRO A 397 -7.97 -5.68 -19.92
C PRO A 397 -7.42 -6.96 -19.28
N ALA A 398 -6.40 -7.54 -19.92
CA ALA A 398 -5.73 -8.75 -19.46
C ALA A 398 -4.23 -8.73 -19.77
N TYR A 399 -3.46 -9.42 -18.94
CA TYR A 399 -2.02 -9.59 -19.09
C TYR A 399 -1.63 -11.06 -19.00
N ASP A 400 -0.70 -11.47 -19.85
CA ASP A 400 0.10 -12.67 -19.66
C ASP A 400 1.17 -12.38 -18.60
N ILE A 401 1.38 -13.31 -17.69
CA ILE A 401 2.45 -13.25 -16.70
C ILE A 401 3.51 -14.25 -17.13
N LEU A 402 4.67 -13.74 -17.46
CA LEU A 402 5.81 -14.51 -17.95
C LEU A 402 6.88 -14.60 -16.87
N ASN A 403 7.65 -15.67 -16.90
CA ASN A 403 8.86 -15.83 -16.10
C ASN A 403 10.04 -16.11 -17.04
N VAL A 404 11.11 -15.33 -16.91
CA VAL A 404 12.30 -15.45 -17.77
C VAL A 404 13.18 -16.58 -17.26
N GLY A 405 13.56 -17.50 -18.14
CA GLY A 405 14.29 -18.71 -17.79
C GLY A 405 15.08 -19.31 -18.96
N GLY A 406 16.39 -19.47 -18.80
CA GLY A 406 17.26 -20.13 -19.77
C GLY A 406 17.41 -19.31 -21.05
N SER A 407 16.88 -19.82 -22.17
CA SER A 407 16.96 -19.18 -23.50
C SER A 407 15.69 -18.42 -23.90
N GLY A 408 14.73 -18.21 -22.98
CA GLY A 408 13.48 -17.50 -23.31
C GLY A 408 12.61 -17.17 -22.10
N SER A 409 11.32 -16.95 -22.35
CA SER A 409 10.31 -16.71 -21.33
C SER A 409 9.26 -17.83 -21.35
N ARG A 410 8.72 -18.17 -20.18
CA ARG A 410 7.61 -19.12 -20.03
C ARG A 410 6.39 -18.41 -19.47
N LEU A 411 5.21 -18.75 -19.96
CA LEU A 411 3.95 -18.31 -19.37
C LEU A 411 3.73 -19.03 -18.03
N ILE A 412 3.49 -18.28 -16.96
CA ILE A 412 3.18 -18.80 -15.62
C ILE A 412 1.73 -18.55 -15.19
N GLY A 413 0.98 -17.76 -15.96
CA GLY A 413 -0.44 -17.51 -15.76
C GLY A 413 -0.88 -16.23 -16.44
N TYR A 414 -2.08 -15.80 -16.10
CA TYR A 414 -2.76 -14.62 -16.63
C TYR A 414 -3.24 -13.76 -15.47
N TRP A 415 -3.46 -12.49 -15.76
CA TRP A 415 -4.23 -11.58 -14.93
C TRP A 415 -5.32 -10.93 -15.76
N SER A 416 -6.52 -10.79 -15.19
CA SER A 416 -7.56 -9.92 -15.75
C SER A 416 -8.31 -9.20 -14.64
N ASN A 417 -8.96 -8.08 -14.94
CA ASN A 417 -9.82 -7.40 -13.98
C ASN A 417 -11.06 -8.24 -13.57
N HIS A 418 -11.41 -9.26 -14.35
CA HIS A 418 -12.57 -10.13 -14.14
C HIS A 418 -12.27 -11.30 -13.19
N SER A 419 -11.06 -11.88 -13.30
CA SER A 419 -10.67 -13.11 -12.59
C SER A 419 -9.49 -12.96 -11.63
N GLY A 420 -8.76 -11.84 -11.65
CA GLY A 420 -7.47 -11.75 -10.97
C GLY A 420 -6.45 -12.70 -11.59
N LEU A 421 -5.55 -13.25 -10.77
CA LEU A 421 -4.50 -14.20 -11.19
C LEU A 421 -5.07 -15.59 -11.47
N SER A 422 -4.79 -16.15 -12.64
CA SER A 422 -5.31 -17.47 -13.03
C SER A 422 -4.37 -18.19 -13.99
N ILE A 423 -4.36 -19.53 -13.96
CA ILE A 423 -3.69 -20.36 -14.97
C ILE A 423 -4.55 -20.59 -16.23
N ALA A 424 -5.87 -20.41 -16.13
CA ALA A 424 -6.79 -20.49 -17.27
C ALA A 424 -6.82 -19.17 -18.03
N ALA A 425 -6.89 -19.27 -19.36
CA ALA A 425 -6.93 -18.12 -20.26
C ALA A 425 -8.16 -17.23 -20.00
N PRO A 426 -8.05 -15.89 -20.15
CA PRO A 426 -9.13 -14.96 -19.85
C PRO A 426 -10.45 -15.26 -20.59
N GLU A 427 -10.39 -15.72 -21.85
CA GLU A 427 -11.56 -15.99 -22.70
C GLU A 427 -12.48 -17.06 -22.11
N ILE A 428 -11.90 -18.05 -21.44
CA ILE A 428 -12.63 -19.14 -20.78
C ILE A 428 -13.35 -18.61 -19.54
N LEU A 429 -12.75 -17.64 -18.85
CA LEU A 429 -13.26 -17.08 -17.60
C LEU A 429 -14.30 -15.99 -17.80
N TYR A 430 -14.23 -15.26 -18.91
CA TYR A 430 -15.27 -14.28 -19.26
C TYR A 430 -16.65 -14.89 -19.48
N GLN A 431 -16.74 -16.20 -19.73
CA GLN A 431 -18.00 -16.94 -19.84
C GLN A 431 -18.63 -17.29 -18.48
N LYS A 432 -17.89 -17.07 -17.39
CA LYS A 432 -18.30 -17.37 -16.00
C LYS A 432 -18.50 -16.06 -15.21
N PRO A 433 -19.26 -16.09 -14.10
CA PRO A 433 -19.35 -14.95 -13.20
C PRO A 433 -17.96 -14.50 -12.72
N PRO A 434 -17.74 -13.18 -12.53
CA PRO A 434 -16.47 -12.66 -12.03
C PRO A 434 -16.10 -13.29 -10.69
N ASN A 435 -14.87 -13.79 -10.56
CA ASN A 435 -14.36 -14.37 -9.32
C ASN A 435 -12.86 -14.11 -9.18
N THR A 436 -12.50 -13.24 -8.25
CA THR A 436 -11.11 -12.83 -7.97
C THR A 436 -10.50 -13.51 -6.75
N SER A 437 -11.22 -14.46 -6.14
CA SER A 437 -10.81 -15.12 -4.90
C SER A 437 -9.88 -16.31 -5.13
N ALA A 438 -10.05 -17.01 -6.26
CA ALA A 438 -9.29 -18.21 -6.59
C ALA A 438 -8.02 -17.86 -7.38
N GLN A 439 -7.05 -17.23 -6.71
CA GLN A 439 -5.81 -16.81 -7.35
C GLN A 439 -4.81 -17.96 -7.47
N GLN A 440 -4.26 -18.17 -8.66
CA GLN A 440 -3.29 -19.24 -8.91
C GLN A 440 -2.30 -18.87 -10.02
N LEU A 441 -1.02 -19.19 -9.80
CA LEU A 441 0.05 -19.13 -10.79
C LEU A 441 0.87 -20.42 -10.77
N TYR A 442 1.49 -20.77 -11.90
CA TYR A 442 2.51 -21.81 -11.94
C TYR A 442 3.77 -21.36 -11.19
N ASN A 443 4.59 -22.35 -10.81
CA ASN A 443 5.85 -22.10 -10.11
C ASN A 443 6.73 -21.10 -10.87
N VAL A 444 7.50 -20.33 -10.12
CA VAL A 444 8.39 -19.29 -10.64
C VAL A 444 9.84 -19.69 -10.38
N LEU A 445 10.69 -19.50 -11.38
CA LEU A 445 12.13 -19.49 -11.20
C LEU A 445 12.53 -18.07 -10.79
N TRP A 446 13.26 -17.95 -9.70
CA TRP A 446 13.70 -16.68 -9.13
C TRP A 446 15.16 -16.41 -9.52
N PRO A 447 15.60 -15.14 -9.43
CA PRO A 447 17.00 -14.78 -9.67
C PRO A 447 17.97 -15.64 -8.83
N GLY A 448 19.12 -15.97 -9.41
CA GLY A 448 20.08 -16.91 -8.82
C GLY A 448 19.68 -18.40 -8.97
N ASP A 449 18.87 -18.73 -9.97
CA ASP A 449 18.38 -20.09 -10.29
C ASP A 449 17.69 -20.81 -9.12
N SER A 450 17.01 -20.04 -8.27
CA SER A 450 16.28 -20.56 -7.12
C SER A 450 14.83 -20.87 -7.46
N THR A 451 14.31 -22.00 -6.99
CA THR A 451 12.87 -22.31 -7.02
C THR A 451 12.15 -21.91 -5.74
N THR A 452 12.89 -21.52 -4.70
CA THR A 452 12.33 -21.08 -3.42
C THR A 452 11.97 -19.60 -3.50
N MET A 453 10.73 -19.27 -3.12
CA MET A 453 10.24 -17.90 -3.09
C MET A 453 11.11 -17.02 -2.17
N PRO A 454 11.71 -15.93 -2.68
CA PRO A 454 12.45 -15.00 -1.85
C PRO A 454 11.55 -14.36 -0.79
N ARG A 455 12.14 -14.08 0.38
CA ARG A 455 11.46 -13.37 1.47
C ARG A 455 10.96 -11.98 1.06
N GLY A 456 11.58 -11.36 0.04
CA GLY A 456 11.23 -10.04 -0.48
C GLY A 456 11.80 -8.88 0.34
N TRP A 457 12.57 -9.13 1.40
CA TRP A 457 13.24 -8.09 2.18
C TRP A 457 14.47 -8.60 2.92
N VAL A 458 15.36 -7.67 3.25
CA VAL A 458 16.51 -7.84 4.14
C VAL A 458 16.58 -6.69 5.15
N PHE A 459 17.34 -6.85 6.22
CA PHE A 459 17.61 -5.74 7.14
C PHE A 459 18.35 -4.62 6.42
N ARG A 460 18.07 -3.36 6.82
CA ARG A 460 18.75 -2.20 6.24
C ARG A 460 20.25 -2.37 6.38
N ASN A 461 20.96 -2.27 5.26
CA ASN A 461 22.42 -2.23 5.24
C ASN A 461 22.95 -0.79 5.03
N ASN A 462 22.14 0.22 5.38
CA ASN A 462 22.50 1.64 5.30
C ASN A 462 23.31 2.11 6.52
N GLY A 463 23.63 1.21 7.47
CA GLY A 463 24.34 1.52 8.71
C GLY A 463 23.52 2.31 9.74
N GLN A 464 22.23 2.55 9.51
CA GLN A 464 21.39 3.20 10.53
C GLN A 464 21.06 2.23 11.65
N ALA A 465 21.48 2.60 12.86
CA ALA A 465 21.14 1.88 14.06
C ALA A 465 19.66 2.06 14.43
N LEU A 466 19.05 1.02 14.99
CA LEU A 466 17.72 1.07 15.60
C LEU A 466 17.74 2.10 16.73
N ARG A 467 16.96 3.18 16.59
CA ARG A 467 16.86 4.25 17.59
C ARG A 467 15.89 3.80 18.68
N VAL A 468 16.45 3.39 19.81
CA VAL A 468 15.69 2.85 20.94
C VAL A 468 15.54 3.91 22.02
N GLY A 469 14.32 4.37 22.26
CA GLY A 469 14.00 5.31 23.33
C GLY A 469 14.13 4.69 24.72
N VAL A 470 14.86 5.35 25.61
CA VAL A 470 15.08 4.90 26.99
C VAL A 470 14.68 6.00 27.97
N PRO A 471 13.76 5.76 28.91
CA PRO A 471 13.35 6.77 29.89
C PRO A 471 14.48 7.06 30.89
N ASN A 472 14.89 8.32 31.00
CA ASN A 472 15.84 8.78 32.02
C ASN A 472 15.08 9.23 33.27
N LYS A 473 15.01 8.36 34.28
CA LYS A 473 14.13 8.48 35.45
C LYS A 473 14.87 8.98 36.70
N ALA A 474 14.12 9.62 37.59
CA ALA A 474 14.62 9.99 38.92
C ALA A 474 14.53 8.82 39.91
N SER A 475 13.47 8.00 39.80
CA SER A 475 13.19 6.83 40.65
C SER A 475 13.48 5.51 39.94
N PHE A 476 13.72 4.44 40.70
CA PHE A 476 13.92 3.06 40.19
C PHE A 476 15.08 2.94 39.19
N LYS A 477 16.24 3.53 39.52
CA LYS A 477 17.44 3.57 38.67
C LYS A 477 18.03 2.18 38.35
N ASP A 478 17.68 1.16 39.15
CA ASP A 478 18.09 -0.22 38.92
C ASP A 478 17.37 -0.86 37.72
N LEU A 479 16.15 -0.40 37.41
CA LEU A 479 15.41 -0.88 36.23
C LEU A 479 15.94 -0.24 34.95
N VAL A 480 16.10 1.09 34.98
CA VAL A 480 16.66 1.88 33.88
C VAL A 480 17.36 3.11 34.44
N SER A 481 18.59 3.34 34.01
CA SER A 481 19.35 4.55 34.29
C SER A 481 20.18 4.96 33.07
N SER A 482 20.40 6.27 32.93
CA SER A 482 21.31 6.84 31.95
C SER A 482 22.39 7.65 32.65
N ARG A 483 23.64 7.45 32.24
CA ARG A 483 24.81 8.23 32.72
C ARG A 483 25.37 9.16 31.64
N GLY A 484 24.63 9.36 30.55
CA GLY A 484 25.03 10.19 29.42
C GLY A 484 24.48 9.66 28.09
N PRO A 485 24.76 10.36 26.97
CA PRO A 485 24.33 9.94 25.64
C PRO A 485 24.88 8.56 25.30
N GLY A 486 24.00 7.58 25.05
CA GLY A 486 24.37 6.20 24.69
C GLY A 486 24.85 5.30 25.84
N ASN A 487 25.10 5.82 27.04
CA ASN A 487 25.50 5.03 28.21
C ASN A 487 24.29 4.77 29.10
N VAL A 488 23.53 3.72 28.74
CA VAL A 488 22.34 3.27 29.46
C VAL A 488 22.58 1.92 30.14
N THR A 489 22.08 1.79 31.36
CA THR A 489 22.25 0.58 32.19
C THR A 489 20.97 0.27 32.95
N GLY A 490 20.76 -0.98 33.32
CA GLY A 490 19.63 -1.40 34.15
C GLY A 490 18.99 -2.68 33.64
N TYR A 491 18.17 -3.29 34.50
CA TYR A 491 17.57 -4.60 34.22
C TYR A 491 16.84 -4.67 32.87
N CYS A 492 16.05 -3.64 32.52
CA CYS A 492 15.30 -3.63 31.25
C CYS A 492 16.23 -3.55 30.02
N ILE A 493 17.37 -2.86 30.15
CA ILE A 493 18.37 -2.73 29.10
C ILE A 493 19.11 -4.05 28.90
N ASP A 494 19.43 -4.75 29.99
CA ASP A 494 20.10 -6.05 29.92
C ASP A 494 19.21 -7.13 29.27
N VAL A 495 17.92 -7.14 29.61
CA VAL A 495 16.93 -8.01 28.96
C VAL A 495 16.86 -7.71 27.46
N PHE A 496 16.76 -6.43 27.08
CA PHE A 496 16.71 -6.04 25.67
C PHE A 496 17.98 -6.42 24.90
N ASN A 497 19.16 -6.12 25.45
CA ASN A 497 20.43 -6.48 24.82
C ASN A 497 20.59 -7.99 24.69
N THR A 498 20.11 -8.77 25.67
CA THR A 498 20.09 -10.23 25.60
C THR A 498 19.16 -10.71 24.49
N ALA A 499 17.96 -10.13 24.37
CA ALA A 499 17.02 -10.44 23.29
C ALA A 499 17.62 -10.14 21.90
N ILE A 500 18.30 -8.99 21.74
CA ILE A 500 18.99 -8.62 20.49
C ILE A 500 20.10 -9.63 20.15
N LYS A 501 20.88 -10.09 21.14
CA LYS A 501 21.94 -11.10 20.94
C LYS A 501 21.41 -12.47 20.50
N LEU A 502 20.16 -12.79 20.79
CA LEU A 502 19.51 -14.03 20.37
C LEU A 502 18.99 -13.97 18.93
N LEU A 503 18.97 -12.79 18.30
CA LEU A 503 18.59 -12.68 16.90
C LEU A 503 19.66 -13.37 16.02
N PRO A 504 19.25 -14.11 14.97
CA PRO A 504 20.18 -14.81 14.08
C PRO A 504 20.98 -13.87 13.16
N TYR A 505 20.92 -12.56 13.39
CA TYR A 505 21.55 -11.51 12.59
C TYR A 505 21.92 -10.31 13.48
N PRO A 506 22.96 -9.55 13.12
CA PRO A 506 23.35 -8.37 13.86
C PRO A 506 22.36 -7.22 13.64
N VAL A 507 21.88 -6.61 14.73
CA VAL A 507 21.06 -5.40 14.70
C VAL A 507 21.84 -4.28 15.42
N PRO A 508 22.32 -3.25 14.70
CA PRO A 508 22.95 -2.10 15.35
C PRO A 508 21.88 -1.34 16.14
N VAL A 509 22.16 -1.03 17.40
CA VAL A 509 21.24 -0.33 18.31
C VAL A 509 21.89 0.97 18.77
N GLN A 510 21.11 2.05 18.75
CA GLN A 510 21.47 3.33 19.33
C GLN A 510 20.42 3.74 20.36
N PHE A 511 20.83 3.85 21.63
CA PHE A 511 19.95 4.27 22.69
C PHE A 511 19.80 5.79 22.72
N VAL A 512 18.54 6.26 22.69
CA VAL A 512 18.15 7.67 22.78
C VAL A 512 17.50 7.91 24.13
N THR A 513 18.16 8.67 25.00
CA THR A 513 17.70 8.92 26.37
C THR A 513 16.67 10.04 26.40
N ILE A 514 15.51 9.80 27.02
CA ILE A 514 14.39 10.76 27.07
C ILE A 514 14.09 11.14 28.51
N GLY A 515 14.17 12.45 28.81
CA GLY A 515 13.98 13.01 30.14
C GLY A 515 15.27 13.60 30.73
N ASP A 516 15.11 14.41 31.77
CA ASP A 516 16.20 15.15 32.42
C ASP A 516 16.84 14.39 33.60
N GLY A 517 16.30 13.23 33.98
CA GLY A 517 16.77 12.44 35.12
C GLY A 517 16.43 13.02 36.50
N THR A 518 15.79 14.19 36.55
CA THR A 518 15.31 14.84 37.78
C THR A 518 13.83 14.55 38.04
N LYS A 519 13.05 14.37 36.96
CA LYS A 519 11.65 13.95 37.00
C LYS A 519 11.44 12.74 36.11
N ASN A 520 10.42 11.94 36.43
CA ASN A 520 10.06 10.80 35.60
C ASN A 520 9.43 11.31 34.28
N PRO A 521 9.91 10.87 33.11
CA PRO A 521 9.39 11.30 31.82
C PRO A 521 7.99 10.73 31.55
N SER A 522 7.26 11.36 30.63
CA SER A 522 5.96 10.86 30.19
C SER A 522 6.10 9.59 29.37
N TYR A 523 5.66 8.46 29.92
CA TYR A 523 5.70 7.15 29.26
C TYR A 523 4.86 7.13 27.99
N ILE A 524 3.64 7.67 28.06
CA ILE A 524 2.78 7.79 26.88
C ILE A 524 3.39 8.71 25.82
N GLY A 525 4.14 9.74 26.25
CA GLY A 525 4.90 10.61 25.35
C GLY A 525 5.98 9.83 24.59
N ILE A 526 6.75 8.97 25.27
CA ILE A 526 7.75 8.12 24.62
C ILE A 526 7.08 7.12 23.66
N VAL A 527 5.94 6.53 24.04
CA VAL A 527 5.18 5.65 23.16
C VAL A 527 4.67 6.40 21.92
N SER A 528 4.23 7.65 22.08
CA SER A 528 3.81 8.49 20.94
C SER A 528 4.97 8.83 19.98
N MET A 529 6.21 8.92 20.49
CA MET A 529 7.39 9.11 19.67
C MET A 529 7.68 7.88 18.79
N VAL A 530 7.41 6.67 19.28
CA VAL A 530 7.47 5.43 18.49
C VAL A 530 6.38 5.44 17.42
N ALA A 531 5.13 5.77 17.79
CA ALA A 531 4.02 5.87 16.84
C ALA A 531 4.28 6.89 15.71
N ALA A 532 5.00 7.97 16.02
CA ALA A 532 5.38 9.00 15.07
C ALA A 532 6.65 8.68 14.24
N ASN A 533 7.21 7.46 14.33
CA ASN A 533 8.46 7.04 13.68
C ASN A 533 9.70 7.90 14.02
N THR A 534 9.64 8.67 15.12
CA THR A 534 10.79 9.42 15.63
C THR A 534 11.76 8.51 16.39
N LEU A 535 11.24 7.46 17.00
CA LEU A 535 11.96 6.31 17.54
C LEU A 535 11.50 5.05 16.83
N ASP A 536 12.39 4.06 16.74
CA ASP A 536 12.05 2.78 16.09
C ASP A 536 11.55 1.76 17.13
N ALA A 537 11.95 1.91 18.40
CA ALA A 537 11.43 1.15 19.53
C ALA A 537 11.61 1.94 20.85
N ALA A 538 11.01 1.47 21.94
CA ALA A 538 11.25 1.99 23.29
C ALA A 538 11.47 0.85 24.28
N VAL A 539 12.42 1.02 25.20
CA VAL A 539 12.82 0.00 26.20
C VAL A 539 12.85 0.60 27.58
N GLY A 540 12.21 -0.10 28.52
CA GLY A 540 12.13 0.29 29.92
C GLY A 540 10.99 -0.42 30.64
N ASP A 541 10.65 0.06 31.83
CA ASP A 541 9.56 -0.42 32.67
C ASP A 541 8.20 0.15 32.21
N PHE A 542 7.88 -0.06 30.93
CA PHE A 542 6.61 0.37 30.34
C PHE A 542 5.46 -0.53 30.79
N ALA A 543 4.50 0.03 31.53
CA ALA A 543 3.25 -0.65 31.83
C ALA A 543 2.38 -0.75 30.56
N ILE A 544 1.86 -1.94 30.28
CA ILE A 544 0.93 -2.18 29.18
C ILE A 544 -0.45 -1.64 29.60
N VAL A 545 -0.82 -0.48 29.08
CA VAL A 545 -2.09 0.21 29.39
C VAL A 545 -2.90 0.43 28.13
N ARG A 546 -4.24 0.44 28.24
CA ARG A 546 -5.18 0.55 27.11
C ARG A 546 -4.90 1.73 26.17
N ASN A 547 -4.53 2.89 26.73
CA ASN A 547 -4.22 4.07 25.93
C ASN A 547 -2.92 3.91 25.13
N GLY A 548 -1.92 3.22 25.69
CA GLY A 548 -0.67 2.91 24.99
C GLY A 548 -0.89 1.92 23.85
N THR A 549 -1.65 0.85 24.10
CA THR A 549 -1.95 -0.19 23.10
C THR A 549 -2.77 0.32 21.92
N ALA A 550 -3.44 1.46 22.05
CA ALA A 550 -4.18 2.08 20.95
C ALA A 550 -3.27 2.79 19.93
N ILE A 551 -2.05 3.15 20.33
CA ILE A 551 -1.12 3.95 19.51
C ILE A 551 0.19 3.21 19.16
N SER A 552 0.52 2.12 19.85
CA SER A 552 1.72 1.32 19.59
C SER A 552 1.50 -0.15 19.95
N GLU A 553 2.24 -1.03 19.29
CA GLU A 553 2.34 -2.44 19.65
C GLU A 553 3.31 -2.65 20.82
N TYR A 554 3.05 -3.69 21.62
CA TYR A 554 3.85 -4.06 22.78
C TYR A 554 4.30 -5.52 22.64
N THR A 555 5.45 -5.84 23.21
CA THR A 555 5.89 -7.23 23.38
C THR A 555 5.06 -7.93 24.47
N GLN A 556 5.23 -9.25 24.59
CA GLN A 556 4.77 -9.93 25.81
C GLN A 556 5.46 -9.33 27.05
N PRO A 557 4.77 -9.23 28.19
CA PRO A 557 5.36 -8.73 29.43
C PRO A 557 6.45 -9.69 29.90
N TYR A 558 7.61 -9.15 30.25
CA TYR A 558 8.76 -9.92 30.74
C TYR A 558 8.90 -9.86 32.27
N VAL A 559 8.10 -9.01 32.95
CA VAL A 559 7.97 -8.93 34.40
C VAL A 559 6.49 -8.77 34.74
N GLU A 560 6.00 -9.58 35.68
CA GLU A 560 4.64 -9.41 36.22
C GLU A 560 4.57 -8.20 37.15
N ALA A 561 3.55 -7.36 36.97
CA ALA A 561 3.30 -6.22 37.83
C ALA A 561 2.12 -6.52 38.78
N GLY A 562 2.34 -6.38 40.09
CA GLY A 562 1.31 -6.52 41.12
C GLY A 562 1.26 -5.30 42.03
N LEU A 563 0.06 -4.91 42.46
CA LEU A 563 -0.14 -3.83 43.44
C LEU A 563 0.06 -4.39 44.85
N VAL A 564 1.03 -3.83 45.57
CA VAL A 564 1.31 -4.18 46.98
C VAL A 564 1.20 -2.94 47.83
N ILE A 565 0.53 -3.05 48.98
CA ILE A 565 0.45 -1.98 49.97
C ILE A 565 1.60 -2.16 50.96
N VAL A 566 2.46 -1.15 51.08
CA VAL A 566 3.55 -1.13 52.07
C VAL A 566 3.13 -0.22 53.22
N ALA A 567 3.00 -0.78 54.42
CA ALA A 567 2.67 -0.03 55.63
C ALA A 567 3.71 -0.29 56.74
N PRO A 568 4.15 0.76 57.47
CA PRO A 568 5.08 0.60 58.58
C PRO A 568 4.39 -0.10 59.76
N VAL A 569 4.97 -1.20 60.23
CA VAL A 569 4.48 -1.91 61.43
C VAL A 569 5.27 -1.42 62.64
N LYS A 570 4.57 -0.81 63.62
CA LYS A 570 5.14 -0.49 64.94
C LYS A 570 4.78 -1.60 65.93
N GLN A 571 5.76 -2.32 66.46
CA GLN A 571 5.54 -3.29 67.54
C GLN A 571 5.54 -2.56 68.91
N THR A 572 4.56 -2.83 69.76
CA THR A 572 4.52 -2.33 71.16
C THR A 572 4.94 -3.44 72.12
N PRO A 573 5.87 -3.18 73.07
CA PRO A 573 6.35 -4.21 74.00
C PRO A 573 5.28 -4.59 75.04
N PRO A 574 5.25 -5.86 75.50
CA PRO A 574 4.30 -6.30 76.52
C PRO A 574 4.58 -5.60 77.88
N SER A 575 3.52 -5.09 78.51
CA SER A 575 3.61 -4.40 79.80
C SER A 575 3.58 -5.39 80.98
N ALA A 576 4.57 -5.32 81.86
CA ALA A 576 4.65 -6.16 83.07
C ALA A 576 3.48 -5.95 84.06
N TRP A 577 2.77 -4.81 83.97
CA TRP A 577 1.64 -4.45 84.83
C TRP A 577 0.29 -4.79 84.22
N ALA A 578 0.25 -5.65 83.19
CA ALA A 578 -0.98 -6.06 82.54
C ALA A 578 -2.01 -6.69 83.50
N PHE A 579 -1.56 -7.30 84.60
CA PHE A 579 -2.44 -7.91 85.61
C PHE A 579 -3.24 -6.90 86.45
N LEU A 580 -2.84 -5.62 86.49
CA LEU A 580 -3.60 -4.56 87.17
C LEU A 580 -4.63 -3.88 86.25
N LYS A 581 -4.53 -4.07 84.93
CA LYS A 581 -5.48 -3.49 83.95
C LYS A 581 -6.95 -3.94 84.10
N PRO A 582 -7.28 -5.15 84.61
CA PRO A 582 -8.68 -5.58 84.68
C PRO A 582 -9.55 -4.75 85.62
N PHE A 583 -8.97 -4.07 86.62
CA PHE A 583 -9.71 -3.25 87.58
C PHE A 583 -9.18 -1.81 87.59
N THR A 584 -10.08 -0.84 87.72
CA THR A 584 -9.69 0.55 87.88
C THR A 584 -9.01 0.75 89.24
N LEU A 585 -8.19 1.79 89.37
CA LEU A 585 -7.59 2.17 90.65
C LEU A 585 -8.66 2.37 91.74
N GLU A 586 -9.81 2.95 91.34
CA GLU A 586 -10.97 3.13 92.21
C GLU A 586 -11.52 1.81 92.74
N MET A 587 -11.67 0.78 91.90
CA MET A 587 -12.10 -0.55 92.33
C MET A 587 -11.12 -1.18 93.31
N TRP A 588 -9.81 -1.06 93.08
CA TRP A 588 -8.81 -1.54 94.04
C TRP A 588 -8.91 -0.83 95.40
N CYS A 589 -9.14 0.49 95.40
CA CYS A 589 -9.35 1.25 96.62
C CYS A 589 -10.63 0.85 97.35
N VAL A 590 -11.74 0.64 96.63
CA VAL A 590 -13.02 0.19 97.21
C VAL A 590 -12.87 -1.19 97.83
N THR A 591 -12.22 -2.13 97.15
CA THR A 591 -11.94 -3.47 97.70
C THR A 591 -11.11 -3.39 98.99
N GLY A 592 -10.08 -2.54 99.02
CA GLY A 592 -9.29 -2.30 100.24
C GLY A 592 -10.08 -1.66 101.38
N ALA A 593 -11.02 -0.75 101.08
CA ALA A 593 -11.86 -0.11 102.09
C ALA A 593 -12.93 -1.08 102.66
N LEU A 594 -13.60 -1.84 101.79
CA LEU A 594 -14.57 -2.86 102.18
C LEU A 594 -13.93 -3.90 103.12
N PHE A 595 -12.71 -4.29 102.79
CA PHE A 595 -11.91 -5.23 103.57
C PHE A 595 -11.68 -4.77 105.01
N ILE A 596 -11.29 -3.52 105.22
CA ILE A 596 -11.09 -2.96 106.56
C ILE A 596 -12.43 -2.90 107.32
N LEU A 597 -13.52 -2.55 106.63
CA LEU A 597 -14.85 -2.48 107.22
C LEU A 597 -15.32 -3.83 107.76
N VAL A 598 -15.15 -4.92 107.00
CA VAL A 598 -15.55 -6.25 107.47
C VAL A 598 -14.73 -6.67 108.69
N GLY A 599 -13.42 -6.40 108.70
CA GLY A 599 -12.57 -6.63 109.87
C GLY A 599 -13.06 -5.93 111.14
N VAL A 600 -13.51 -4.67 111.01
CA VAL A 600 -14.05 -3.89 112.14
C VAL A 600 -15.39 -4.47 112.62
N VAL A 601 -16.26 -4.92 111.72
CA VAL A 601 -17.54 -5.55 112.07
C VAL A 601 -17.32 -6.85 112.83
N VAL A 602 -16.44 -7.72 112.34
CA VAL A 602 -16.11 -8.99 113.03
C VAL A 602 -15.50 -8.71 114.40
N TRP A 603 -14.61 -7.73 114.50
CA TRP A 603 -14.05 -7.33 115.79
C TRP A 603 -15.13 -6.86 116.77
N LEU A 604 -16.10 -6.02 116.35
CA LEU A 604 -17.20 -5.59 117.22
C LEU A 604 -18.04 -6.77 117.75
N LEU A 605 -18.30 -7.77 116.90
CA LEU A 605 -19.11 -8.94 117.25
C LEU A 605 -18.36 -9.93 118.14
N GLU A 606 -17.09 -10.22 117.85
CA GLU A 606 -16.31 -11.22 118.58
C GLU A 606 -15.63 -10.67 119.84
N HIS A 607 -15.31 -9.37 119.91
CA HIS A 607 -14.55 -8.78 121.02
C HIS A 607 -15.22 -8.97 122.40
N ARG A 608 -16.56 -9.05 122.42
CA ARG A 608 -17.32 -9.28 123.67
C ARG A 608 -17.35 -10.74 124.13
N ILE A 609 -17.18 -11.71 123.25
CA ILE A 609 -17.42 -13.14 123.54
C ILE A 609 -16.11 -13.94 123.50
N ASN A 610 -15.17 -13.55 122.65
CA ASN A 610 -13.98 -14.31 122.32
C ASN A 610 -12.71 -13.68 122.92
N GLU A 611 -11.95 -14.47 123.68
CA GLU A 611 -10.70 -14.04 124.33
C GLU A 611 -9.60 -13.75 123.28
N ASP A 612 -9.65 -14.41 122.12
CA ASP A 612 -8.64 -14.25 121.05
C ASP A 612 -8.65 -12.85 120.41
N PHE A 613 -9.79 -12.16 120.45
CA PHE A 613 -9.98 -10.79 119.95
C PHE A 613 -9.77 -9.71 121.05
N ARG A 614 -9.21 -10.09 122.21
CA ARG A 614 -8.91 -9.20 123.35
C ARG A 614 -7.39 -9.01 123.52
N GLY A 615 -6.98 -7.85 124.01
CA GLY A 615 -5.57 -7.50 124.21
C GLY A 615 -5.30 -6.00 124.18
N SER A 616 -4.03 -5.60 124.09
CA SER A 616 -3.64 -4.19 123.96
C SER A 616 -4.20 -3.58 122.65
N PRO A 617 -4.46 -2.26 122.58
CA PRO A 617 -5.05 -1.62 121.41
C PRO A 617 -4.31 -1.93 120.10
N ARG A 618 -2.97 -2.01 120.17
CA ARG A 618 -2.11 -2.37 119.03
C ARG A 618 -2.33 -3.80 118.54
N ARG A 619 -2.55 -4.75 119.45
CA ARG A 619 -2.78 -6.16 119.10
C ARG A 619 -4.15 -6.33 118.43
N GLN A 620 -5.17 -5.60 118.90
CA GLN A 620 -6.51 -5.61 118.31
C GLN A 620 -6.52 -5.12 116.86
N VAL A 621 -5.82 -4.02 116.55
CA VAL A 621 -5.72 -3.50 115.17
C VAL A 621 -5.01 -4.50 114.24
N ILE A 622 -3.96 -5.17 114.73
CA ILE A 622 -3.26 -6.20 113.95
C ILE A 622 -4.18 -7.39 113.69
N THR A 623 -4.93 -7.85 114.70
CA THR A 623 -5.90 -8.94 114.55
C THR A 623 -7.00 -8.59 113.55
N ILE A 624 -7.54 -7.35 113.57
CA ILE A 624 -8.53 -6.87 112.59
C ILE A 624 -8.01 -6.98 111.15
N ILE A 625 -6.82 -6.41 110.89
CA ILE A 625 -6.25 -6.37 109.54
C ILE A 625 -5.84 -7.77 109.09
N TRP A 626 -5.23 -8.55 109.97
CA TRP A 626 -4.77 -9.89 109.66
C TRP A 626 -5.94 -10.84 109.40
N PHE A 627 -6.98 -10.80 110.23
CA PHE A 627 -8.19 -11.60 110.05
C PHE A 627 -8.92 -11.28 108.74
N SER A 628 -9.03 -9.99 108.41
CA SER A 628 -9.59 -9.56 107.11
C SER A 628 -8.76 -10.09 105.94
N PHE A 629 -7.42 -10.09 106.07
CA PHE A 629 -6.51 -10.58 105.03
C PHE A 629 -6.63 -12.07 104.83
N SER A 630 -6.66 -12.77 105.94
CA SER A 630 -6.67 -14.22 105.97
C SER A 630 -8.02 -14.79 105.52
N THR A 631 -9.13 -14.08 105.73
CA THR A 631 -10.45 -14.43 105.20
C THR A 631 -10.50 -14.35 103.66
N MET A 632 -9.96 -13.29 103.05
CA MET A 632 -9.94 -13.12 101.58
C MET A 632 -9.11 -14.20 100.87
N PHE A 633 -7.99 -14.61 101.47
CA PHE A 633 -7.09 -15.61 100.90
C PHE A 633 -7.31 -17.02 101.49
N THR A 634 -8.44 -17.28 102.16
CA THR A 634 -8.83 -18.58 102.74
C THR A 634 -7.80 -19.21 103.71
N ALA A 635 -7.03 -18.39 104.43
CA ALA A 635 -6.02 -18.84 105.39
C ALA A 635 -6.50 -18.57 106.84
N HIS A 636 -7.23 -19.48 107.49
CA HIS A 636 -7.80 -19.20 108.83
C HIS A 636 -6.91 -19.70 109.96
N ARG A 637 -6.71 -18.87 111.00
CA ARG A 637 -5.93 -19.22 112.22
C ARG A 637 -6.71 -19.04 113.54
N GLU A 638 -7.79 -18.26 113.55
CA GLU A 638 -8.57 -17.94 114.75
C GLU A 638 -10.01 -18.43 114.61
N ASN A 639 -10.59 -18.96 115.70
CA ASN A 639 -11.93 -19.56 115.71
C ASN A 639 -13.00 -18.52 116.07
N ILE A 640 -14.06 -18.41 115.27
CA ILE A 640 -15.21 -17.53 115.52
C ILE A 640 -16.25 -18.23 116.41
N LEU A 641 -16.55 -17.63 117.55
CA LEU A 641 -17.44 -18.23 118.55
C LEU A 641 -18.89 -17.74 118.44
N SER A 642 -19.14 -16.53 117.93
CA SER A 642 -20.50 -15.98 117.80
C SER A 642 -21.22 -16.47 116.54
N ALA A 643 -22.53 -16.74 116.67
CA ALA A 643 -23.38 -17.14 115.54
C ALA A 643 -23.47 -16.03 114.47
N LEU A 644 -23.57 -14.76 114.89
CA LEU A 644 -23.60 -13.59 114.00
C LEU A 644 -22.27 -13.39 113.26
N GLY A 645 -21.13 -13.60 113.94
CA GLY A 645 -19.80 -13.52 113.33
C GLY A 645 -19.60 -14.58 112.23
N ARG A 646 -20.12 -15.80 112.41
CA ARG A 646 -20.08 -16.85 111.39
C ARG A 646 -20.93 -16.50 110.17
N SER A 647 -22.13 -15.95 110.37
CA SER A 647 -22.97 -15.50 109.25
C SER A 647 -22.33 -14.37 108.44
N THR A 648 -21.64 -13.42 109.10
CA THR A 648 -20.90 -12.36 108.39
C THR A 648 -19.71 -12.90 107.59
N GLN A 649 -19.04 -13.93 108.10
CA GLN A 649 -17.93 -14.59 107.41
C GLN A 649 -18.42 -15.37 106.18
N GLU A 650 -19.53 -16.10 106.28
CA GLU A 650 -20.11 -16.82 105.13
C GLU A 650 -20.56 -15.85 104.03
N LEU A 651 -21.16 -14.72 104.39
CA LEU A 651 -21.53 -13.67 103.43
C LEU A 651 -20.29 -13.06 102.75
N GLN A 652 -19.19 -12.85 103.46
CA GLN A 652 -17.96 -12.35 102.86
C GLN A 652 -17.32 -13.38 101.91
N GLY A 653 -17.37 -14.67 102.26
CA GLY A 653 -16.88 -15.75 101.40
C GLY A 653 -17.69 -15.96 100.11
N LEU A 654 -18.91 -15.42 100.03
CA LEU A 654 -19.73 -15.39 98.81
C LEU A 654 -19.44 -14.17 97.91
N ILE A 655 -18.75 -13.15 98.43
CA ILE A 655 -18.48 -11.86 97.74
C ILE A 655 -17.07 -11.84 97.11
N VAL A 656 -16.14 -12.64 97.65
CA VAL A 656 -14.80 -12.91 97.09
C VAL A 656 -14.92 -13.99 96.03
#